data_AF-A0A166AJ09-F1
#
_entry.id   AF-A0A166AJ09-F1
#
_cell.length_a   1.000
_cell.length_b   1.000
_cell.length_c   1.000
_cell.angle_alpha   90.00
_cell.angle_beta   90.00
_cell.angle_gamma   90.00
#
_symmetry.space_group_name_H-M   'P 1'
#
loop_
_entity.id
_entity.type
_entity.pdbx_description
1 polymer ?
#
loop_
_entity_poly.entity_id
_entity_poly.type
_entity_poly.pdbx_seq_one_letter_code
_entity_poly.pdbx_strand_id
1 'polypeptide(L)'
;MRPEDWVNPRLNFVYSQGPPVGRTTLGEHVFCKLLVDEDGEQVPCRESHATSDREALKQRLRESRRESSATRALFEKTLSLYRSYLVLGCLGPASDHPPPSDIEDREDFAWLVQMQKIRRGHHPEVTCSGRILLEHDYTGQAFIRCEHFSTKLGGTRDHLFSYNISNGLYDLDYLKALFSDDDDAIEEFELAAQTDGFGPLVECSTIANFSTIKVNCPCEHRNNDGELLLAEMVRLPCRSTFRCYEPIEEYRKACPRVLVVCRGEHTHPIPLPTKTPPSIRAELFAILQSLDVDLADIMPRRLLRHTLTQAYLQKRLPNVPRPMLADLHVSLANRQHIKSYITQVQNRCFPHGTGWKDEDEAESPYTDSPVEGADGREVVRLIVCMTPSSSERLARARYLQSDIVFKRIAGFLEFEIGGLDESSNLAVSYCRVYLNRQNAAAHALVFAKVEEIVLEDTGQSLNSPDELCGILQWAGDQHGGQAKGLGLHLQSLAARMPLGRRDLHEVNRTLASLTPYDHLRRLFRLCIVHFYRNINAATVTDSVKKKMRSLVCITHRDFEGCLREIALEGGKAGADWANDKICSKFALAAICWERSLIPKLVWQTADSTTNIIESLHFDVNQEGKSCTLVGGVRKGQHFDKMKLQTLEAFELTGVHPSYKTGHTSDNILSRLEKNNDSKANDRMLSTQTRAAVDPANETGRMDLAKATRGKGSTDDRYAKALETSVSTIGKGSGRALLLLPTQVVAQGQPSG
;
A
#
# COMPACT_ATOMS: atom_id res chain seq x y z
N MET A 1 6.73 -19.96 38.18
CA MET A 1 7.33 -18.93 37.31
C MET A 1 8.85 -19.04 37.36
N ARG A 2 9.55 -18.98 36.22
CA ARG A 2 11.00 -18.69 36.23
C ARG A 2 11.20 -17.23 36.66
N PRO A 3 12.31 -16.85 37.31
CA PRO A 3 12.54 -15.46 37.78
C PRO A 3 12.35 -14.41 36.67
N GLU A 4 12.68 -14.81 35.45
CA GLU A 4 12.65 -14.03 34.21
C GLU A 4 11.24 -13.86 33.61
N ASP A 5 10.23 -14.59 34.11
CA ASP A 5 8.83 -14.48 33.70
C ASP A 5 8.00 -13.56 34.62
N TRP A 6 8.61 -12.98 35.67
CA TRP A 6 7.89 -12.11 36.62
C TRP A 6 7.72 -10.69 36.08
N VAL A 7 6.49 -10.36 35.66
CA VAL A 7 6.10 -9.00 35.28
C VAL A 7 5.59 -8.27 36.52
N ASN A 8 6.33 -7.28 37.01
CA ASN A 8 5.93 -6.49 38.18
C ASN A 8 4.57 -5.80 37.91
N PRO A 9 3.48 -6.19 38.61
CA PRO A 9 2.15 -5.60 38.41
C PRO A 9 2.10 -4.09 38.63
N ARG A 10 3.05 -3.53 39.38
CA ARG A 10 3.24 -2.09 39.57
C ARG A 10 3.36 -1.31 38.26
N LEU A 11 3.96 -1.93 37.25
CA LEU A 11 4.18 -1.32 35.95
C LEU A 11 2.90 -1.23 35.10
N ASN A 12 1.76 -1.78 35.57
CA ASN A 12 0.51 -1.82 34.82
C ASN A 12 -0.50 -0.72 35.17
N PHE A 13 -0.33 0.02 36.28
CA PHE A 13 -1.25 1.08 36.70
C PHE A 13 -0.62 2.48 36.66
N VAL A 14 0.31 2.74 35.73
CA VAL A 14 1.16 3.95 35.63
C VAL A 14 0.35 5.26 35.48
N TYR A 15 -0.28 5.68 36.57
CA TYR A 15 -0.72 7.02 36.82
C TYR A 15 0.40 7.67 37.63
N SER A 16 1.11 8.61 36.98
CA SER A 16 2.04 9.56 37.62
C SER A 16 2.99 9.00 38.71
N GLN A 17 3.79 7.98 38.42
CA GLN A 17 5.01 7.79 39.21
C GLN A 17 6.00 8.89 38.80
N GLY A 18 6.10 9.95 39.62
CA GLY A 18 7.24 10.86 39.59
C GLY A 18 8.55 10.11 39.84
N PRO A 19 9.72 10.74 39.64
CA PRO A 19 11.01 10.12 39.94
C PRO A 19 11.03 9.59 41.38
N PRO A 20 11.68 8.44 41.61
CA PRO A 20 11.73 7.84 42.94
C PRO A 20 12.50 8.77 43.90
N VAL A 21 11.98 8.91 45.11
CA VAL A 21 12.74 9.42 46.25
C VAL A 21 12.61 8.37 47.36
N GLY A 22 13.70 7.62 47.57
CA GLY A 22 13.84 6.60 48.61
C GLY A 22 13.59 5.15 48.16
N ARG A 23 14.58 4.30 48.43
CA ARG A 23 14.47 2.84 48.59
C ARG A 23 14.88 2.53 50.03
N THR A 24 14.34 1.48 50.64
CA THR A 24 14.97 0.91 51.83
C THR A 24 16.41 0.52 51.53
N THR A 25 17.29 0.76 52.50
CA THR A 25 18.72 0.44 52.47
C THR A 25 18.94 -1.04 52.15
N LEU A 26 19.98 -1.36 51.39
CA LEU A 26 20.31 -2.75 51.02
C LEU A 26 20.51 -3.57 52.31
N GLY A 27 19.58 -4.47 52.64
CA GLY A 27 19.65 -5.33 53.83
C GLY A 27 18.51 -5.18 54.85
N GLU A 28 17.65 -4.16 54.76
CA GLU A 28 16.47 -4.01 55.63
C GLU A 28 15.19 -4.42 54.89
N HIS A 29 14.66 -5.59 55.24
CA HIS A 29 13.41 -6.13 54.71
C HIS A 29 12.21 -5.62 55.52
N VAL A 30 11.13 -5.24 54.85
CA VAL A 30 9.88 -4.84 55.49
C VAL A 30 8.87 -5.97 55.34
N PHE A 31 8.20 -6.35 56.42
CA PHE A 31 7.17 -7.39 56.41
C PHE A 31 5.78 -6.77 56.35
N CYS A 32 4.93 -7.30 55.47
CA CYS A 32 3.57 -6.81 55.27
C CYS A 32 2.58 -7.92 55.60
N LYS A 33 1.67 -7.66 56.56
CA LYS A 33 0.63 -8.61 56.98
C LYS A 33 -0.31 -9.08 55.85
N LEU A 34 -0.36 -8.38 54.73
CA LEU A 34 -1.20 -8.71 53.57
C LEU A 34 -0.46 -9.52 52.49
N LEU A 35 0.87 -9.61 52.57
CA LEU A 35 1.69 -10.38 51.65
C LEU A 35 2.25 -11.57 52.42
N VAL A 36 1.61 -12.71 52.20
CA VAL A 36 1.91 -13.99 52.85
C VAL A 36 2.23 -15.06 51.81
N ASP A 37 2.96 -16.09 52.23
CA ASP A 37 3.21 -17.30 51.44
C ASP A 37 2.03 -18.29 51.50
N GLU A 38 2.23 -19.50 50.96
CA GLU A 38 1.20 -20.55 50.89
C GLU A 38 0.78 -21.06 52.28
N ASP A 39 1.62 -20.88 53.29
CA ASP A 39 1.39 -21.30 54.67
C ASP A 39 0.78 -20.18 55.53
N GLY A 40 0.61 -18.97 54.96
CA GLY A 40 0.04 -17.81 55.64
C GLY A 40 1.06 -16.97 56.40
N GLU A 41 2.35 -17.24 56.24
CA GLU A 41 3.45 -16.53 56.88
C GLU A 41 3.90 -15.31 56.07
N GLN A 42 4.32 -14.23 56.74
CA GLN A 42 4.64 -12.96 56.09
C GLN A 42 5.92 -13.04 55.26
N VAL A 43 5.87 -12.58 54.00
CA VAL A 43 7.05 -12.59 53.13
C VAL A 43 7.86 -11.30 53.22
N PRO A 44 9.20 -11.37 53.17
CA PRO A 44 10.06 -10.19 53.15
C PRO A 44 9.85 -9.37 51.86
N CYS A 45 9.57 -8.08 52.02
CA CYS A 45 9.24 -7.16 50.93
C CYS A 45 10.20 -5.97 50.85
N ARG A 46 10.26 -5.34 49.68
CA ARG A 46 10.90 -4.03 49.43
C ARG A 46 9.84 -2.93 49.37
N GLU A 47 10.07 -1.79 50.03
CA GLU A 47 9.17 -0.62 50.04
C GLU A 47 9.66 0.45 49.06
N SER A 48 8.75 1.05 48.28
CA SER A 48 9.05 2.22 47.43
C SER A 48 7.85 3.17 47.32
N HIS A 49 8.08 4.48 47.09
CA HIS A 49 7.03 5.50 47.14
C HIS A 49 6.76 6.23 45.79
N ALA A 50 5.51 6.64 45.52
CA ALA A 50 5.03 7.41 44.33
C ALA A 50 3.70 8.16 44.64
N THR A 51 2.94 8.85 43.75
CA THR A 51 1.65 9.52 44.14
C THR A 51 0.52 9.48 43.06
N SER A 52 -0.77 9.15 43.37
CA SER A 52 -2.05 9.34 42.55
C SER A 52 -3.33 8.61 43.08
N ASP A 53 -4.58 9.06 42.81
CA ASP A 53 -5.84 8.25 42.90
C ASP A 53 -7.07 8.90 42.16
N ARG A 54 -8.21 8.18 42.02
CA ARG A 54 -9.03 7.83 40.81
C ARG A 54 -10.44 8.45 40.62
N GLU A 55 -11.09 9.06 41.60
CA GLU A 55 -12.53 9.45 41.46
C GLU A 55 -12.79 10.79 40.71
N ALA A 56 -11.79 11.66 40.55
CA ALA A 56 -11.93 12.94 39.82
C ALA A 56 -11.90 12.81 38.27
N LEU A 57 -11.53 11.64 37.73
CA LEU A 57 -11.40 11.40 36.28
C LEU A 57 -12.74 11.59 35.54
N LYS A 58 -13.85 11.16 36.18
CA LYS A 58 -15.19 11.29 35.61
C LYS A 58 -15.67 12.74 35.57
N GLN A 59 -15.22 13.58 36.50
CA GLN A 59 -15.57 15.00 36.56
C GLN A 59 -14.79 15.81 35.50
N ARG A 60 -13.48 15.56 35.36
CA ARG A 60 -12.66 16.15 34.30
C ARG A 60 -13.14 15.79 32.88
N LEU A 61 -13.52 14.53 32.64
CA LEU A 61 -14.06 14.10 31.35
C LEU A 61 -15.43 14.72 31.03
N ARG A 62 -16.17 15.18 32.04
CA ARG A 62 -17.42 15.95 31.88
C ARG A 62 -17.13 17.43 31.60
N GLU A 63 -16.14 18.02 32.26
CA GLU A 63 -15.70 19.41 32.03
C GLU A 63 -15.05 19.60 30.64
N SER A 64 -14.23 18.64 30.19
CA SER A 64 -13.65 18.65 28.83
C SER A 64 -14.66 18.31 27.73
N ARG A 65 -15.88 17.92 28.09
CA ARG A 65 -16.99 17.57 27.18
C ARG A 65 -18.02 18.69 27.04
N ARG A 66 -17.79 19.87 27.64
CA ARG A 66 -18.64 21.04 27.34
C ARG A 66 -18.62 21.26 25.83
N GLU A 67 -19.81 21.24 25.22
CA GLU A 67 -19.96 21.46 23.79
C GLU A 67 -19.34 22.81 23.45
N SER A 68 -18.43 22.83 22.47
CA SER A 68 -17.85 24.08 22.00
C SER A 68 -18.92 24.85 21.24
N SER A 69 -19.27 26.05 21.72
CA SER A 69 -20.17 26.95 21.01
C SER A 69 -19.51 27.45 19.72
N ALA A 70 -20.32 27.85 18.74
CA ALA A 70 -19.79 28.45 17.51
C ALA A 70 -18.93 29.70 17.80
N THR A 71 -19.34 30.51 18.79
CA THR A 71 -18.61 31.68 19.27
C THR A 71 -17.23 31.29 19.82
N ARG A 72 -17.17 30.28 20.69
CA ARG A 72 -15.90 29.78 21.24
C ARG A 72 -14.96 29.28 20.16
N ALA A 73 -15.49 28.50 19.21
CA ALA A 73 -14.69 27.96 18.11
C ALA A 73 -14.14 29.07 17.19
N LEU A 74 -14.94 30.10 16.89
CA LEU A 74 -14.50 31.26 16.10
C LEU A 74 -13.41 32.04 16.84
N PHE A 75 -13.60 32.31 18.13
CA PHE A 75 -12.64 33.02 18.97
C PHE A 75 -11.30 32.28 19.08
N GLU A 76 -11.31 31.01 19.51
CA GLU A 76 -10.09 30.20 19.70
C GLU A 76 -9.31 30.06 18.39
N LYS A 77 -10.01 29.89 17.26
CA LYS A 77 -9.42 29.79 15.93
C LYS A 77 -8.79 31.10 15.48
N THR A 78 -9.45 32.23 15.75
CA THR A 78 -8.97 33.58 15.40
C THR A 78 -7.73 33.93 16.20
N LEU A 79 -7.76 33.72 17.51
CA LEU A 79 -6.62 33.95 18.40
C LEU A 79 -5.43 33.06 18.04
N SER A 80 -5.66 31.77 17.76
CA SER A 80 -4.62 30.84 17.33
C SER A 80 -3.95 31.24 16.01
N LEU A 81 -4.70 31.82 15.08
CA LEU A 81 -4.16 32.33 13.83
C LEU A 81 -3.21 33.51 14.08
N TYR A 82 -3.67 34.53 14.82
CA TYR A 82 -2.86 35.68 15.19
C TYR A 82 -1.56 35.25 15.89
N ARG A 83 -1.67 34.34 16.86
CA ARG A 83 -0.51 33.79 17.56
C ARG A 83 0.46 33.04 16.65
N SER A 84 -0.04 32.30 15.66
CA SER A 84 0.80 31.64 14.67
C SER A 84 1.65 32.64 13.88
N TYR A 85 1.09 33.79 13.53
CA TYR A 85 1.84 34.88 12.89
C TYR A 85 2.87 35.51 13.81
N LEU A 86 2.56 35.70 15.10
CA LEU A 86 3.54 36.20 16.09
C LEU A 86 4.72 35.22 16.31
N VAL A 87 4.45 33.90 16.32
CA VAL A 87 5.49 32.89 16.60
C VAL A 87 6.35 32.56 15.39
N LEU A 88 5.74 32.43 14.21
CA LEU A 88 6.43 31.97 13.00
C LEU A 88 6.90 33.13 12.10
N GLY A 89 6.35 34.34 12.29
CA GLY A 89 6.59 35.46 11.39
C GLY A 89 6.11 35.13 9.97
N CYS A 90 6.82 35.68 8.98
CA CYS A 90 6.44 35.52 7.57
C CYS A 90 7.05 34.27 6.91
N LEU A 91 7.97 33.56 7.58
CA LEU A 91 8.77 32.43 7.07
C LEU A 91 9.57 32.71 5.78
N GLY A 92 9.67 33.98 5.37
CA GLY A 92 10.46 34.41 4.22
C GLY A 92 11.96 34.44 4.54
N PRO A 93 12.80 34.61 3.51
CA PRO A 93 14.26 34.67 3.68
C PRO A 93 14.66 35.82 4.62
N ALA A 94 15.72 35.61 5.41
CA ALA A 94 16.32 36.65 6.24
C ALA A 94 16.86 37.79 5.36
N SER A 95 16.64 39.04 5.76
CA SER A 95 17.16 40.20 5.02
C SER A 95 18.68 40.35 5.25
N ASP A 96 19.44 40.75 4.21
CA ASP A 96 20.88 41.07 4.30
C ASP A 96 21.18 42.40 5.03
N HIS A 97 20.17 43.07 5.61
CA HIS A 97 20.35 44.32 6.33
C HIS A 97 20.50 44.08 7.84
N PRO A 98 21.52 44.68 8.50
CA PRO A 98 21.67 44.59 9.94
C PRO A 98 20.47 45.26 10.64
N PRO A 99 20.03 44.73 11.79
CA PRO A 99 18.89 45.29 12.51
C PRO A 99 19.17 46.76 12.92
N PRO A 100 18.13 47.63 12.96
CA PRO A 100 18.27 48.98 13.50
C PRO A 100 18.77 48.94 14.95
N SER A 101 19.69 49.82 15.32
CA SER A 101 20.42 49.83 16.59
C SER A 101 19.62 50.21 17.83
N ASP A 102 18.29 50.38 17.73
CA ASP A 102 17.48 51.06 18.75
C ASP A 102 16.24 50.25 19.17
N ILE A 103 16.37 48.93 19.38
CA ILE A 103 15.29 48.11 19.97
C ILE A 103 15.76 47.59 21.33
N GLU A 104 14.99 47.91 22.37
CA GLU A 104 15.31 47.69 23.78
C GLU A 104 15.56 46.20 24.11
N ASP A 105 16.81 45.90 24.49
CA ASP A 105 17.42 44.56 24.68
C ASP A 105 16.79 43.62 25.74
N ARG A 106 15.64 43.94 26.35
CA ARG A 106 15.09 43.15 27.47
C ARG A 106 13.97 42.16 27.10
N GLU A 107 13.10 42.49 26.16
CA GLU A 107 11.97 41.62 25.78
C GLU A 107 12.41 40.42 24.91
N ASP A 108 13.43 40.62 24.07
CA ASP A 108 13.95 39.58 23.17
C ASP A 108 14.69 38.44 23.90
N PHE A 109 15.32 38.71 25.05
CA PHE A 109 16.10 37.69 25.75
C PHE A 109 15.23 36.62 26.42
N ALA A 110 14.14 37.04 27.07
CA ALA A 110 13.18 36.12 27.69
C ALA A 110 12.50 35.24 26.62
N TRP A 111 12.18 35.85 25.47
CA TRP A 111 11.59 35.16 24.33
C TRP A 111 12.54 34.14 23.70
N LEU A 112 13.79 34.52 23.41
CA LEU A 112 14.81 33.63 22.86
C LEU A 112 15.10 32.43 23.77
N VAL A 113 15.15 32.65 25.09
CA VAL A 113 15.33 31.57 26.08
C VAL A 113 14.14 30.61 26.08
N GLN A 114 12.91 31.12 25.96
CA GLN A 114 11.69 30.29 25.89
C GLN A 114 11.61 29.49 24.58
N MET A 115 12.01 30.08 23.45
CA MET A 115 12.16 29.36 22.17
C MET A 115 13.22 28.26 22.22
N GLN A 116 14.39 28.52 22.82
CA GLN A 116 15.43 27.50 22.97
C GLN A 116 14.95 26.30 23.82
N LYS A 117 14.19 26.55 24.90
CA LYS A 117 13.56 25.50 25.71
C LYS A 117 12.58 24.64 24.88
N ILE A 118 11.79 25.26 24.00
CA ILE A 118 10.84 24.56 23.10
C ILE A 118 11.58 23.72 22.04
N ARG A 119 12.70 24.22 21.51
CA ARG A 119 13.42 23.67 20.36
C ARG A 119 14.42 22.55 20.67
N ARG A 120 14.77 22.35 21.96
CA ARG A 120 15.61 21.23 22.45
C ARG A 120 16.88 20.95 21.62
N GLY A 121 17.58 22.00 21.21
CA GLY A 121 18.84 21.89 20.47
C GLY A 121 18.72 21.80 18.94
N HIS A 122 17.54 21.91 18.35
CA HIS A 122 17.43 22.15 16.91
C HIS A 122 17.78 23.61 16.59
N HIS A 123 18.75 23.81 15.69
CA HIS A 123 19.14 25.14 15.21
C HIS A 123 18.01 25.74 14.36
N PRO A 124 17.56 26.97 14.62
CA PRO A 124 16.57 27.63 13.78
C PRO A 124 17.16 27.96 12.41
N GLU A 125 16.35 27.80 11.36
CA GLU A 125 16.58 28.53 10.12
C GLU A 125 16.32 30.01 10.38
N VAL A 126 17.27 30.88 10.02
CA VAL A 126 17.11 32.33 10.16
C VAL A 126 16.02 32.77 9.19
N THR A 127 14.90 33.25 9.71
CA THR A 127 13.74 33.71 8.93
C THR A 127 13.59 35.22 9.03
N CYS A 128 12.81 35.78 8.13
CA CYS A 128 12.47 37.20 8.06
C CYS A 128 11.98 37.78 9.40
N SER A 129 12.59 38.91 9.82
CA SER A 129 12.23 39.70 11.01
C SER A 129 11.15 40.76 10.76
N GLY A 130 10.58 40.79 9.56
CA GLY A 130 9.62 41.81 9.16
C GLY A 130 8.27 41.68 9.86
N ARG A 131 7.68 42.82 10.24
CA ARG A 131 6.35 42.91 10.85
C ARG A 131 5.25 42.38 9.93
N ILE A 132 4.24 41.76 10.53
CA ILE A 132 3.05 41.27 9.85
C ILE A 132 1.95 42.31 10.00
N LEU A 133 1.40 42.76 8.87
CA LEU A 133 0.42 43.84 8.80
C LEU A 133 -0.91 43.30 8.28
N LEU A 134 -2.01 43.73 8.90
CA LEU A 134 -3.37 43.54 8.39
C LEU A 134 -3.80 44.83 7.67
N GLU A 135 -4.09 44.72 6.38
CA GLU A 135 -4.48 45.85 5.53
C GLU A 135 -5.73 45.52 4.71
N HIS A 136 -6.30 46.51 4.03
CA HIS A 136 -7.42 46.33 3.12
C HIS A 136 -7.02 46.75 1.72
N ASP A 137 -7.48 46.00 0.72
CA ASP A 137 -7.25 46.36 -0.67
C ASP A 137 -8.21 47.46 -1.13
N TYR A 138 -8.11 47.86 -2.40
CA TYR A 138 -8.97 48.89 -2.98
C TYR A 138 -10.45 48.48 -3.07
N THR A 139 -10.77 47.20 -2.90
CA THR A 139 -12.14 46.67 -2.84
C THR A 139 -12.67 46.59 -1.40
N GLY A 140 -11.85 46.94 -0.41
CA GLY A 140 -12.16 46.80 1.01
C GLY A 140 -11.96 45.38 1.55
N GLN A 141 -11.32 44.48 0.79
CA GLN A 141 -11.04 43.12 1.23
C GLN A 141 -9.79 43.10 2.13
N ALA A 142 -9.91 42.53 3.33
CA ALA A 142 -8.79 42.44 4.27
C ALA A 142 -7.75 41.40 3.82
N PHE A 143 -6.47 41.70 3.99
CA PHE A 143 -5.38 40.78 3.74
C PHE A 143 -4.26 40.97 4.77
N ILE A 144 -3.45 39.94 4.93
CA ILE A 144 -2.24 39.98 5.74
C ILE A 144 -1.03 39.98 4.83
N ARG A 145 -0.06 40.85 5.10
CA ARG A 145 1.25 40.84 4.43
C ARG A 145 2.40 41.05 5.39
N CYS A 146 3.58 40.56 5.01
CA CYS A 146 4.82 41.03 5.59
C CYS A 146 5.15 42.43 5.09
N GLU A 147 5.75 43.27 5.93
CA GLU A 147 6.20 44.60 5.53
C GLU A 147 7.22 44.58 4.38
N HIS A 148 8.02 43.51 4.27
CA HIS A 148 9.01 43.32 3.21
C HIS A 148 8.42 42.77 1.91
N PHE A 149 7.16 42.33 1.90
CA PHE A 149 6.51 41.88 0.66
C PHE A 149 6.30 43.05 -0.30
N SER A 150 6.81 42.92 -1.53
CA SER A 150 6.66 43.96 -2.56
C SER A 150 6.37 43.36 -3.94
N THR A 151 5.33 43.89 -4.59
CA THR A 151 4.95 43.54 -5.97
C THR A 151 5.64 44.42 -7.02
N LYS A 152 6.46 45.39 -6.60
CA LYS A 152 7.23 46.26 -7.52
C LYS A 152 8.33 45.47 -8.22
N LEU A 153 8.70 45.89 -9.42
CA LEU A 153 9.80 45.28 -10.18
C LEU A 153 11.10 45.38 -9.36
N GLY A 154 11.67 44.24 -8.95
CA GLY A 154 12.82 44.16 -8.04
C GLY A 154 12.48 43.98 -6.55
N GLY A 155 11.21 43.89 -6.17
CA GLY A 155 10.76 43.56 -4.81
C GLY A 155 10.75 42.05 -4.53
N THR A 156 10.80 41.65 -3.26
CA THR A 156 10.81 40.25 -2.83
C THR A 156 9.38 39.71 -2.72
N ARG A 157 9.06 38.72 -3.57
CA ARG A 157 7.74 38.03 -3.57
C ARG A 157 7.73 36.79 -2.69
N ASP A 158 8.85 36.48 -2.05
CA ASP A 158 9.06 35.29 -1.22
C ASP A 158 8.63 35.49 0.24
N HIS A 159 8.04 36.66 0.56
CA HIS A 159 7.49 36.98 1.88
C HIS A 159 5.96 36.79 1.91
N LEU A 160 5.40 36.68 3.12
CA LEU A 160 3.97 36.42 3.32
C LEU A 160 3.08 37.49 2.68
N PHE A 161 2.09 37.03 1.90
CA PHE A 161 0.93 37.80 1.45
C PHE A 161 -0.26 36.85 1.33
N SER A 162 -1.38 37.14 2.00
CA SER A 162 -2.52 36.23 2.06
C SER A 162 -3.86 36.92 2.30
N TYR A 163 -4.85 36.57 1.46
CA TYR A 163 -6.26 36.92 1.67
C TYR A 163 -7.02 35.91 2.54
N ASN A 164 -6.35 34.91 3.13
CA ASN A 164 -7.01 33.81 3.86
C ASN A 164 -7.84 34.28 5.05
N ILE A 165 -7.58 35.47 5.61
CA ILE A 165 -8.41 36.02 6.69
C ILE A 165 -9.80 36.46 6.21
N SER A 166 -9.95 36.82 4.93
CA SER A 166 -11.19 37.35 4.34
C SER A 166 -12.17 36.30 3.82
N ASN A 167 -11.91 35.01 4.08
CA ASN A 167 -12.79 33.92 3.64
C ASN A 167 -13.99 33.66 4.58
N GLY A 168 -14.23 34.55 5.55
CA GLY A 168 -15.32 34.45 6.52
C GLY A 168 -15.11 33.39 7.61
N LEU A 169 -13.89 32.86 7.76
CA LEU A 169 -13.57 31.81 8.72
C LEU A 169 -13.01 32.30 10.07
N TYR A 170 -12.81 33.61 10.21
CA TYR A 170 -12.17 34.29 11.33
C TYR A 170 -12.96 35.55 11.70
N ASP A 171 -12.84 35.97 12.95
CA ASP A 171 -13.39 37.24 13.41
C ASP A 171 -12.44 38.38 12.99
N LEU A 172 -12.84 39.13 11.96
CA LEU A 172 -12.00 40.19 11.39
C LEU A 172 -11.86 41.39 12.32
N ASP A 173 -12.86 41.68 13.15
CA ASP A 173 -12.81 42.84 14.03
C ASP A 173 -11.93 42.54 15.24
N TYR A 174 -11.97 41.31 15.75
CA TYR A 174 -11.00 40.87 16.75
C TYR A 174 -9.57 40.80 16.19
N LEU A 175 -9.37 40.31 14.95
CA LEU A 175 -8.04 40.35 14.32
C LEU A 175 -7.52 41.77 14.13
N LYS A 176 -8.37 42.71 13.72
CA LYS A 176 -7.96 44.12 13.59
C LYS A 176 -7.47 44.64 14.94
N ALA A 177 -8.25 44.46 16.00
CA ALA A 177 -7.88 44.88 17.34
C ALA A 177 -6.52 44.30 17.78
N LEU A 178 -6.30 43.00 17.53
CA LEU A 178 -5.03 42.32 17.83
C LEU A 178 -3.84 42.80 16.99
N PHE A 179 -4.03 43.16 15.71
CA PHE A 179 -2.95 43.66 14.84
C PHE A 179 -2.68 45.17 15.00
N SER A 180 -3.61 45.92 15.58
CA SER A 180 -3.45 47.36 15.87
C SER A 180 -3.10 47.66 17.32
N ASP A 181 -2.93 46.64 18.17
CA ASP A 181 -2.72 46.78 19.62
C ASP A 181 -3.80 47.69 20.26
N ASP A 182 -5.07 47.49 19.89
CA ASP A 182 -6.22 48.21 20.45
C ASP A 182 -6.67 47.53 21.75
N ASP A 183 -6.04 47.90 22.86
CA ASP A 183 -6.24 47.27 24.17
C ASP A 183 -7.70 47.29 24.64
N ASP A 184 -8.42 48.41 24.42
CA ASP A 184 -9.82 48.57 24.82
C ASP A 184 -10.72 47.58 24.07
N ALA A 185 -10.53 47.46 22.74
CA ALA A 185 -11.29 46.52 21.92
C ALA A 185 -10.94 45.07 22.22
N ILE A 186 -9.65 44.76 22.43
CA ILE A 186 -9.19 43.43 22.84
C ILE A 186 -9.84 43.03 24.16
N GLU A 187 -9.85 43.92 25.16
CA GLU A 187 -10.45 43.65 26.47
C GLU A 187 -11.95 43.34 26.34
N GLU A 188 -12.69 44.05 25.51
CA GLU A 188 -14.12 43.78 25.27
C GLU A 188 -14.35 42.34 24.75
N PHE A 189 -13.58 41.92 23.73
CA PHE A 189 -13.68 40.56 23.17
C PHE A 189 -13.27 39.48 24.18
N GLU A 190 -12.16 39.70 24.91
CA GLU A 190 -11.64 38.72 25.86
C GLU A 190 -12.50 38.61 27.13
N LEU A 191 -13.11 39.70 27.61
CA LEU A 191 -14.01 39.71 28.75
C LEU A 191 -15.37 39.07 28.42
N ALA A 192 -15.88 39.28 27.21
CA ALA A 192 -17.03 38.57 26.70
C ALA A 192 -16.78 37.04 26.65
N ALA A 193 -15.61 36.64 26.13
CA ALA A 193 -15.18 35.24 26.15
C ALA A 193 -15.06 34.67 27.58
N GLN A 194 -14.50 35.46 28.51
CA GLN A 194 -14.35 35.08 29.92
C GLN A 194 -15.70 34.83 30.60
N THR A 195 -16.69 35.69 30.33
CA THR A 195 -18.06 35.55 30.84
C THR A 195 -18.69 34.23 30.42
N ASP A 196 -18.39 33.78 29.19
CA ASP A 196 -18.82 32.49 28.66
C ASP A 196 -17.90 31.31 29.08
N GLY A 197 -16.86 31.58 29.88
CA GLY A 197 -15.97 30.58 30.46
C GLY A 197 -14.92 30.02 29.49
N PHE A 198 -14.51 30.79 28.48
CA PHE A 198 -13.38 30.47 27.61
C PHE A 198 -12.48 31.70 27.33
N GLY A 199 -11.39 31.51 26.59
CA GLY A 199 -10.45 32.60 26.27
C GLY A 199 -9.28 32.74 27.27
N PRO A 200 -8.34 33.66 27.00
CA PRO A 200 -7.06 33.73 27.71
C PRO A 200 -7.16 34.29 29.14
N LEU A 201 -8.26 34.95 29.48
CA LEU A 201 -8.53 35.51 30.82
C LEU A 201 -9.16 34.51 31.80
N VAL A 202 -9.48 33.29 31.37
CA VAL A 202 -10.08 32.26 32.22
C VAL A 202 -9.00 31.46 32.96
N GLU A 203 -9.30 31.04 34.18
CA GLU A 203 -8.43 30.16 34.95
C GLU A 203 -8.14 28.85 34.20
N CYS A 204 -6.85 28.58 33.96
CA CYS A 204 -6.43 27.45 33.16
C CYS A 204 -6.58 26.12 33.91
N SER A 205 -7.42 25.21 33.39
CA SER A 205 -7.58 23.85 33.90
C SER A 205 -6.67 22.81 33.22
N THR A 206 -5.74 23.24 32.37
CA THR A 206 -4.91 22.33 31.59
C THR A 206 -3.83 21.67 32.44
N ILE A 207 -3.95 20.35 32.60
CA ILE A 207 -3.02 19.54 33.38
C ILE A 207 -2.45 18.41 32.52
N ALA A 208 -1.14 18.25 32.56
CA ALA A 208 -0.41 17.15 31.93
C ALA A 208 0.24 16.24 32.98
N ASN A 209 0.60 15.03 32.57
CA ASN A 209 1.35 14.11 33.43
C ASN A 209 2.72 14.71 33.79
N PHE A 210 3.24 14.46 35.00
CA PHE A 210 4.59 14.89 35.39
C PHE A 210 5.68 14.44 34.39
N SER A 211 5.49 13.29 33.76
CA SER A 211 6.38 12.77 32.71
C SER A 211 6.10 13.31 31.31
N THR A 212 5.25 14.32 31.18
CA THR A 212 5.03 15.04 29.92
C THR A 212 6.33 15.70 29.49
N ILE A 213 6.54 15.73 28.18
CA ILE A 213 7.65 16.47 27.58
C ILE A 213 7.22 17.90 27.20
N LYS A 214 5.93 18.24 27.37
CA LYS A 214 5.42 19.58 27.06
C LYS A 214 5.97 20.59 28.05
N VAL A 215 6.56 21.66 27.54
CA VAL A 215 7.06 22.79 28.33
C VAL A 215 5.97 23.82 28.54
N ASN A 216 5.14 24.09 27.53
CA ASN A 216 4.12 25.13 27.56
C ASN A 216 2.71 24.53 27.55
N CYS A 217 1.77 25.31 28.11
CA CYS A 217 0.35 25.05 28.01
C CYS A 217 -0.09 25.09 26.53
N PRO A 218 -0.97 24.18 26.07
CA PRO A 218 -1.59 24.28 24.75
C PRO A 218 -2.68 25.36 24.64
N CYS A 219 -3.03 26.03 25.73
CA CYS A 219 -3.98 27.15 25.74
C CYS A 219 -3.21 28.47 25.73
N GLU A 220 -3.83 29.49 25.13
CA GLU A 220 -3.32 30.87 25.17
C GLU A 220 -3.65 31.51 26.53
N HIS A 221 -2.73 32.32 27.03
CA HIS A 221 -2.82 33.00 28.33
C HIS A 221 -2.39 34.46 28.22
N ARG A 222 -2.87 35.34 29.10
CA ARG A 222 -2.32 36.69 29.29
C ARG A 222 -1.41 36.71 30.54
N ASN A 223 -0.28 37.41 30.52
CA ASN A 223 0.51 37.68 31.74
C ASN A 223 -0.08 38.86 32.52
N ASN A 224 0.57 39.23 33.63
CA ASN A 224 0.17 40.38 34.46
C ASN A 224 0.31 41.72 33.74
N ASP A 225 1.13 41.78 32.68
CA ASP A 225 1.35 42.96 31.86
C ASP A 225 0.37 43.02 30.66
N GLY A 226 -0.57 42.07 30.59
CA GLY A 226 -1.56 42.00 29.52
C GLY A 226 -1.05 41.40 28.23
N GLU A 227 0.16 40.86 28.15
CA GLU A 227 0.71 40.26 26.93
C GLU A 227 0.22 38.82 26.74
N LEU A 228 -0.09 38.45 25.50
CA LEU A 228 -0.50 37.10 25.13
C LEU A 228 0.72 36.15 25.11
N LEU A 229 0.69 35.03 25.84
CA LEU A 229 1.76 34.03 25.87
C LEU A 229 1.29 32.57 25.99
N LEU A 230 2.20 31.67 25.60
CA LEU A 230 2.12 30.24 25.91
C LEU A 230 2.79 29.99 27.27
N ALA A 231 2.01 30.07 28.35
CA ALA A 231 2.52 29.91 29.72
C ALA A 231 3.31 28.60 29.92
N GLU A 232 4.45 28.68 30.62
CA GLU A 232 5.23 27.50 31.02
C GLU A 232 4.42 26.67 32.02
N MET A 233 4.38 25.34 31.83
CA MET A 233 3.64 24.45 32.70
C MET A 233 4.33 24.38 34.07
N VAL A 234 3.60 24.72 35.13
CA VAL A 234 4.07 24.65 36.51
C VAL A 234 3.90 23.26 37.11
N ARG A 235 4.82 22.87 37.99
CA ARG A 235 4.73 21.60 38.73
C ARG A 235 3.82 21.78 39.95
N LEU A 236 2.68 21.10 39.94
CA LEU A 236 1.80 21.05 41.11
C LEU A 236 2.32 20.00 42.12
N PRO A 237 2.67 20.39 43.36
CA PRO A 237 3.06 19.44 44.39
C PRO A 237 1.85 18.60 44.79
N CYS A 238 2.08 17.29 44.95
CA CYS A 238 1.07 16.33 45.38
C CYS A 238 1.35 15.92 46.83
N ARG A 239 0.34 16.01 47.71
CA ARG A 239 0.43 15.63 49.12
C ARG A 239 0.19 14.14 49.38
N SER A 240 -0.40 13.45 48.41
CA SER A 240 -0.62 12.00 48.46
C SER A 240 0.70 11.24 48.30
N THR A 241 0.84 10.08 48.91
CA THR A 241 2.01 9.19 48.86
C THR A 241 1.56 7.74 48.67
N PHE A 242 2.21 7.02 47.80
CA PHE A 242 2.08 5.59 47.57
C PHE A 242 3.18 4.89 48.33
N ARG A 243 2.91 3.69 48.80
CA ARG A 243 3.91 2.74 49.30
C ARG A 243 3.69 1.43 48.57
N CYS A 244 4.67 0.98 47.82
CA CYS A 244 4.63 -0.25 47.06
C CYS A 244 5.48 -1.29 47.78
N TYR A 245 4.86 -2.37 48.21
CA TYR A 245 5.50 -3.51 48.85
C TYR A 245 5.60 -4.65 47.84
N GLU A 246 6.83 -4.99 47.47
CA GLU A 246 7.13 -6.02 46.48
C GLU A 246 7.89 -7.17 47.16
N PRO A 247 7.41 -8.43 47.05
CA PRO A 247 8.16 -9.59 47.53
C PRO A 247 9.55 -9.66 46.90
N ILE A 248 10.57 -9.99 47.70
CA ILE A 248 11.92 -10.22 47.19
C ILE A 248 11.95 -11.45 46.26
N GLU A 249 12.95 -11.51 45.39
CA GLU A 249 12.99 -12.41 44.24
C GLU A 249 12.73 -13.88 44.58
N GLU A 250 13.31 -14.35 45.68
CA GLU A 250 13.17 -15.72 46.19
C GLU A 250 11.72 -16.09 46.55
N TYR A 251 10.91 -15.12 47.01
CA TYR A 251 9.56 -15.33 47.53
C TYR A 251 8.45 -15.03 46.52
N ARG A 252 8.78 -14.57 45.30
CA ARG A 252 7.79 -14.21 44.28
C ARG A 252 6.98 -15.39 43.73
N LYS A 253 7.50 -16.62 43.83
CA LYS A 253 6.74 -17.83 43.49
C LYS A 253 5.61 -18.08 44.49
N ALA A 254 5.92 -17.96 45.78
CA ALA A 254 4.96 -18.18 46.86
C ALA A 254 3.99 -17.00 47.01
N CYS A 255 4.45 -15.76 46.78
CA CYS A 255 3.64 -14.55 46.82
C CYS A 255 3.80 -13.75 45.52
N PRO A 256 2.95 -13.98 44.50
CA PRO A 256 3.01 -13.23 43.23
C PRO A 256 2.32 -11.85 43.30
N ARG A 257 1.91 -11.43 44.51
CA ARG A 257 1.10 -10.22 44.73
C ARG A 257 2.00 -9.04 45.14
N VAL A 258 1.60 -7.84 44.73
CA VAL A 258 2.24 -6.57 45.14
C VAL A 258 1.18 -5.74 45.85
N LEU A 259 1.52 -5.16 47.00
CA LEU A 259 0.63 -4.25 47.70
C LEU A 259 1.01 -2.81 47.38
N VAL A 260 0.02 -1.98 47.08
CA VAL A 260 0.19 -0.56 46.79
C VAL A 260 -0.74 0.22 47.71
N VAL A 261 -0.19 1.04 48.59
CA VAL A 261 -0.94 1.80 49.60
C VAL A 261 -0.85 3.28 49.27
N CYS A 262 -1.97 3.91 48.92
CA CYS A 262 -2.07 5.37 48.77
C CYS A 262 -2.43 6.01 50.11
N ARG A 263 -1.79 7.13 50.48
CA ARG A 263 -2.01 7.88 51.71
C ARG A 263 -2.00 9.38 51.44
N GLY A 264 -3.01 10.09 51.91
CA GLY A 264 -3.15 11.54 51.75
C GLY A 264 -4.02 11.92 50.55
N GLU A 265 -4.58 13.13 50.59
CA GLU A 265 -5.49 13.64 49.56
C GLU A 265 -4.73 14.28 48.38
N HIS A 266 -5.31 14.16 47.18
CA HIS A 266 -4.80 14.86 45.99
C HIS A 266 -5.25 16.31 45.97
N THR A 267 -4.29 17.22 45.77
CA THR A 267 -4.54 18.65 45.57
C THR A 267 -4.57 19.05 44.09
N HIS A 268 -4.57 18.07 43.18
CA HIS A 268 -4.57 18.30 41.74
C HIS A 268 -5.41 17.24 40.99
N PRO A 269 -5.99 17.58 39.83
CA PRO A 269 -6.64 16.61 38.94
C PRO A 269 -5.69 15.54 38.38
N ILE A 270 -6.23 14.37 38.07
CA ILE A 270 -5.45 13.21 37.56
C ILE A 270 -5.04 13.46 36.11
N PRO A 271 -3.76 13.28 35.75
CA PRO A 271 -3.32 13.34 34.36
C PRO A 271 -3.84 12.15 33.55
N LEU A 272 -4.13 12.36 32.26
CA LEU A 272 -4.59 11.28 31.38
C LEU A 272 -3.52 10.16 31.26
N PRO A 273 -3.93 8.88 31.22
CA PRO A 273 -3.01 7.76 31.04
C PRO A 273 -2.53 7.68 29.58
N THR A 274 -1.49 8.45 29.27
CA THR A 274 -0.93 8.58 27.92
C THR A 274 0.10 7.50 27.56
N LYS A 275 0.62 6.76 28.55
CA LYS A 275 1.61 5.69 28.35
C LYS A 275 0.94 4.31 28.34
N THR A 276 1.31 3.47 27.38
CA THR A 276 0.82 2.09 27.33
C THR A 276 1.60 1.24 28.34
N PRO A 277 0.91 0.45 29.18
CA PRO A 277 1.56 -0.51 30.08
C PRO A 277 2.53 -1.44 29.34
N PRO A 278 3.69 -1.80 29.94
CA PRO A 278 4.66 -2.69 29.30
C PRO A 278 4.10 -4.06 28.90
N SER A 279 3.18 -4.62 29.69
CA SER A 279 2.48 -5.88 29.38
C SER A 279 1.67 -5.79 28.09
N ILE A 280 0.80 -4.79 27.97
CA ILE A 280 -0.02 -4.53 26.77
C ILE A 280 0.89 -4.22 25.57
N ARG A 281 1.98 -3.46 25.79
CA ARG A 281 2.96 -3.18 24.74
C ARG A 281 3.63 -4.47 24.24
N ALA A 282 4.00 -5.38 25.12
CA ALA A 282 4.58 -6.67 24.75
C ALA A 282 3.59 -7.54 23.97
N GLU A 283 2.31 -7.57 24.38
CA GLU A 283 1.24 -8.24 23.63
C GLU A 283 1.10 -7.65 22.21
N LEU A 284 1.12 -6.32 22.08
CA LEU A 284 1.07 -5.66 20.77
C LEU A 284 2.29 -5.97 19.89
N PHE A 285 3.48 -6.05 20.49
CA PHE A 285 4.69 -6.43 19.75
C PHE A 285 4.61 -7.87 19.26
N ALA A 286 4.07 -8.79 20.06
CA ALA A 286 3.85 -10.17 19.64
C ALA A 286 2.88 -10.26 18.46
N ILE A 287 1.78 -9.49 18.48
CA ILE A 287 0.84 -9.42 17.34
C ILE A 287 1.54 -8.90 16.09
N LEU A 288 2.33 -7.84 16.21
CA LEU A 288 3.08 -7.26 15.08
C LEU A 288 4.07 -8.28 14.49
N GLN A 289 4.80 -9.00 15.34
CA GLN A 289 5.72 -10.05 14.91
C GLN A 289 5.01 -11.22 14.23
N SER A 290 3.76 -11.51 14.58
CA SER A 290 2.96 -12.55 13.91
C SER A 290 2.35 -12.14 12.57
N LEU A 291 2.50 -10.88 12.14
CA LEU A 291 1.94 -10.42 10.85
C LEU A 291 2.72 -10.94 9.63
N ASP A 292 3.90 -11.52 9.84
CA ASP A 292 4.73 -12.12 8.79
C ASP A 292 4.88 -11.20 7.55
N VAL A 293 4.37 -11.61 6.38
CA VAL A 293 4.46 -10.90 5.10
C VAL A 293 3.84 -9.50 5.12
N ASP A 294 2.90 -9.22 6.05
CA ASP A 294 2.24 -7.91 6.15
C ASP A 294 3.01 -6.88 6.99
N LEU A 295 3.98 -7.32 7.80
CA LEU A 295 4.69 -6.44 8.73
C LEU A 295 5.44 -5.31 8.01
N ALA A 296 6.05 -5.59 6.85
CA ALA A 296 6.82 -4.60 6.08
C ALA A 296 5.96 -3.39 5.64
N ASP A 297 4.67 -3.63 5.37
CA ASP A 297 3.74 -2.62 4.84
C ASP A 297 2.67 -2.19 5.87
N ILE A 298 2.80 -2.64 7.12
CA ILE A 298 1.80 -2.38 8.13
C ILE A 298 1.82 -0.90 8.53
N MET A 299 0.64 -0.30 8.57
CA MET A 299 0.40 1.07 9.00
C MET A 299 -0.67 1.07 10.09
N PRO A 300 -0.75 2.10 10.97
CA PRO A 300 -1.69 2.10 12.09
C PRO A 300 -3.13 1.77 11.69
N ARG A 301 -3.60 2.31 10.56
CA ARG A 301 -4.94 2.02 10.03
C ARG A 301 -5.11 0.57 9.55
N ARG A 302 -4.08 -0.03 8.94
CA ARG A 302 -4.10 -1.43 8.48
C ARG A 302 -4.08 -2.38 9.66
N LEU A 303 -3.23 -2.12 10.67
CA LEU A 303 -3.18 -2.90 11.91
C LEU A 303 -4.54 -2.96 12.62
N LEU A 304 -5.20 -1.81 12.77
CA LEU A 304 -6.53 -1.73 13.41
C LEU A 304 -7.61 -2.54 12.68
N ARG A 305 -7.43 -2.81 11.37
CA ARG A 305 -8.35 -3.59 10.55
C ARG A 305 -7.88 -5.01 10.29
N HIS A 306 -6.69 -5.37 10.75
CA HIS A 306 -6.06 -6.64 10.42
C HIS A 306 -6.78 -7.79 11.13
N THR A 307 -7.02 -8.89 10.39
CA THR A 307 -7.80 -10.03 10.90
C THR A 307 -7.18 -10.63 12.16
N LEU A 308 -5.85 -10.78 12.21
CA LEU A 308 -5.16 -11.27 13.42
C LEU A 308 -5.34 -10.34 14.61
N THR A 309 -5.32 -9.02 14.41
CA THR A 309 -5.54 -8.04 15.48
C THR A 309 -6.99 -8.10 15.96
N GLN A 310 -7.96 -8.21 15.05
CA GLN A 310 -9.38 -8.35 15.40
C GLN A 310 -9.66 -9.66 16.16
N ALA A 311 -9.12 -10.78 15.69
CA ALA A 311 -9.26 -12.08 16.34
C ALA A 311 -8.64 -12.08 17.74
N TYR A 312 -7.44 -11.52 17.88
CA TYR A 312 -6.80 -11.34 19.18
C TYR A 312 -7.65 -10.47 20.12
N LEU A 313 -8.18 -9.33 19.65
CA LEU A 313 -9.01 -8.43 20.46
C LEU A 313 -10.32 -9.10 20.91
N GLN A 314 -11.00 -9.81 20.02
CA GLN A 314 -12.22 -10.57 20.35
C GLN A 314 -11.94 -11.64 21.42
N LYS A 315 -10.83 -12.35 21.30
CA LYS A 315 -10.41 -13.35 22.29
C LYS A 315 -10.03 -12.70 23.63
N ARG A 316 -9.34 -11.56 23.60
CA ARG A 316 -8.82 -10.87 24.79
C ARG A 316 -9.90 -10.11 25.55
N LEU A 317 -10.93 -9.62 24.85
CA LEU A 317 -12.03 -8.80 25.37
C LEU A 317 -13.39 -9.38 24.92
N PRO A 318 -13.77 -10.59 25.34
CA PRO A 318 -14.97 -11.29 24.86
C PRO A 318 -16.28 -10.57 25.20
N ASN A 319 -16.27 -9.73 26.24
CA ASN A 319 -17.44 -9.00 26.71
C ASN A 319 -17.61 -7.62 26.05
N VAL A 320 -16.67 -7.20 25.20
CA VAL A 320 -16.72 -5.90 24.50
C VAL A 320 -17.21 -6.13 23.07
N PRO A 321 -18.36 -5.56 22.66
CA PRO A 321 -18.82 -5.69 21.29
C PRO A 321 -17.93 -4.88 20.35
N ARG A 322 -17.34 -5.56 19.35
CA ARG A 322 -16.41 -4.97 18.35
C ARG A 322 -15.20 -4.29 19.02
N PRO A 323 -14.36 -5.05 19.74
CA PRO A 323 -13.25 -4.47 20.50
C PRO A 323 -12.22 -3.81 19.60
N MET A 324 -11.62 -2.74 20.09
CA MET A 324 -10.54 -1.97 19.48
C MET A 324 -9.29 -1.98 20.38
N LEU A 325 -8.13 -1.61 19.83
CA LEU A 325 -6.90 -1.46 20.63
C LEU A 325 -7.07 -0.46 21.79
N ALA A 326 -7.90 0.58 21.62
CA ALA A 326 -8.19 1.54 22.68
C ALA A 326 -8.92 0.91 23.89
N ASP A 327 -9.64 -0.20 23.71
CA ASP A 327 -10.32 -0.93 24.78
C ASP A 327 -9.35 -1.78 25.62
N LEU A 328 -8.16 -2.11 25.07
CA LEU A 328 -7.05 -2.64 25.87
C LEU A 328 -6.47 -1.55 26.76
N HIS A 329 -6.20 -0.38 26.16
CA HIS A 329 -5.71 0.80 26.88
C HIS A 329 -5.91 2.08 26.06
N VAL A 330 -6.39 3.14 26.70
CA VAL A 330 -6.75 4.41 26.02
C VAL A 330 -5.57 5.09 25.31
N SER A 331 -4.32 4.86 25.74
CA SER A 331 -3.11 5.34 25.03
C SER A 331 -3.00 4.83 23.59
N LEU A 332 -3.64 3.70 23.27
CA LEU A 332 -3.67 3.10 21.94
C LEU A 332 -4.73 3.76 21.03
N ALA A 333 -5.53 4.69 21.54
CA ALA A 333 -6.32 5.58 20.67
C ALA A 333 -5.41 6.53 19.86
N ASN A 334 -4.19 6.80 20.35
CA ASN A 334 -3.23 7.63 19.66
C ASN A 334 -2.53 6.86 18.52
N ARG A 335 -2.90 7.18 17.27
CA ARG A 335 -2.33 6.55 16.07
C ARG A 335 -0.82 6.79 15.90
N GLN A 336 -0.30 7.92 16.38
CA GLN A 336 1.13 8.19 16.34
C GLN A 336 1.89 7.30 17.32
N HIS A 337 1.25 6.96 18.46
CA HIS A 337 1.81 6.01 19.41
C HIS A 337 1.86 4.59 18.83
N ILE A 338 0.78 4.15 18.18
CA ILE A 338 0.76 2.89 17.42
C ILE A 338 1.84 2.91 16.34
N LYS A 339 1.98 4.01 15.59
CA LYS A 339 3.01 4.16 14.57
C LYS A 339 4.41 3.96 15.16
N SER A 340 4.70 4.55 16.32
CA SER A 340 6.00 4.39 16.97
C SER A 340 6.31 2.93 17.36
N TYR A 341 5.27 2.16 17.70
CA TYR A 341 5.41 0.73 18.02
C TYR A 341 5.62 -0.11 16.77
N ILE A 342 4.87 0.17 15.71
CA ILE A 342 5.07 -0.45 14.40
C ILE A 342 6.51 -0.19 13.94
N THR A 343 6.98 1.05 13.96
CA THR A 343 8.35 1.41 13.54
C THR A 343 9.41 0.71 14.38
N GLN A 344 9.20 0.55 15.70
CA GLN A 344 10.13 -0.21 16.55
C GLN A 344 10.24 -1.67 16.12
N VAL A 345 9.12 -2.33 15.83
CA VAL A 345 9.13 -3.74 15.39
C VAL A 345 9.68 -3.85 13.96
N GLN A 346 9.29 -2.95 13.06
CA GLN A 346 9.82 -2.90 11.70
C GLN A 346 11.33 -2.70 11.70
N ASN A 347 11.87 -1.72 12.41
CA ASN A 347 13.33 -1.49 12.47
C ASN A 347 14.10 -2.67 13.08
N ARG A 348 13.44 -3.49 13.91
CA ARG A 348 14.04 -4.72 14.44
C ARG A 348 14.02 -5.86 13.43
N CYS A 349 12.96 -5.96 12.63
CA CYS A 349 12.80 -7.02 11.61
C CYS A 349 13.45 -6.65 10.26
N PHE A 350 13.66 -5.36 10.02
CA PHE A 350 14.10 -4.74 8.76
C PHE A 350 15.09 -3.60 9.09
N PRO A 351 16.30 -3.93 9.60
CA PRO A 351 17.25 -2.94 10.10
C PRO A 351 17.73 -1.94 9.04
N HIS A 352 17.69 -2.30 7.75
CA HIS A 352 18.07 -1.41 6.64
C HIS A 352 16.85 -0.75 5.96
N GLY A 353 15.65 -0.90 6.53
CA GLY A 353 14.39 -0.36 6.03
C GLY A 353 13.63 -1.36 5.16
N THR A 354 12.59 -0.94 4.44
CA THR A 354 11.78 -1.85 3.59
C THR A 354 11.96 -1.59 2.09
N GLY A 355 13.02 -0.85 1.76
CA GLY A 355 13.46 -0.57 0.39
C GLY A 355 14.62 -1.47 -0.04
N TRP A 356 15.33 -1.08 -1.11
CA TRP A 356 16.43 -1.86 -1.72
C TRP A 356 17.50 -2.36 -0.74
N LYS A 357 17.87 -1.57 0.28
CA LYS A 357 19.01 -1.83 1.15
C LYS A 357 18.85 -3.01 2.13
N ASP A 358 17.64 -3.50 2.36
CA ASP A 358 17.36 -4.54 3.38
C ASP A 358 17.25 -5.94 2.80
N GLU A 359 17.19 -6.04 1.49
CA GLU A 359 17.09 -7.30 0.79
C GLU A 359 18.47 -7.92 0.47
N ASP A 360 19.54 -7.12 0.49
CA ASP A 360 20.93 -7.55 0.23
C ASP A 360 21.45 -8.69 1.16
N GLU A 361 20.81 -8.96 2.31
CA GLU A 361 21.24 -10.01 3.27
C GLU A 361 20.37 -11.29 3.29
N ALA A 362 19.24 -11.34 2.57
CA ALA A 362 18.45 -12.58 2.44
C ALA A 362 18.88 -13.34 1.17
N GLU A 363 19.29 -14.61 1.28
CA GLU A 363 19.66 -15.49 0.15
C GLU A 363 18.62 -15.40 -1.00
N SER A 364 18.86 -14.52 -1.97
CA SER A 364 18.05 -14.28 -3.17
C SER A 364 18.91 -13.57 -4.24
N PRO A 365 18.64 -13.73 -5.54
CA PRO A 365 19.58 -13.45 -6.62
C PRO A 365 19.53 -11.96 -7.04
N TYR A 366 20.11 -11.07 -6.23
CA TYR A 366 20.26 -9.67 -6.62
C TYR A 366 21.33 -9.53 -7.69
N THR A 367 21.07 -8.71 -8.71
CA THR A 367 22.10 -8.32 -9.67
C THR A 367 21.99 -6.82 -9.93
N ASP A 368 22.91 -6.05 -9.36
CA ASP A 368 23.22 -4.71 -9.86
C ASP A 368 24.06 -4.88 -11.12
N SER A 369 23.57 -4.40 -12.25
CA SER A 369 24.33 -4.37 -13.51
C SER A 369 24.35 -2.97 -14.08
N PRO A 370 25.53 -2.35 -14.25
CA PRO A 370 25.62 -1.10 -14.99
C PRO A 370 25.26 -1.38 -16.45
N VAL A 371 24.25 -0.67 -16.96
CA VAL A 371 23.94 -0.68 -18.39
C VAL A 371 24.32 0.69 -18.93
N GLU A 372 25.16 0.73 -19.96
CA GLU A 372 25.57 1.98 -20.59
C GLU A 372 24.37 2.63 -21.28
N GLY A 373 23.88 3.73 -20.68
CA GLY A 373 22.95 4.67 -21.28
C GLY A 373 23.68 5.92 -21.77
N ALA A 374 23.07 6.65 -22.70
CA ALA A 374 23.67 7.81 -23.37
C ALA A 374 24.00 9.00 -22.45
N ASP A 375 23.53 9.02 -21.20
CA ASP A 375 23.69 10.13 -20.25
C ASP A 375 24.41 9.75 -18.94
N GLY A 376 25.15 8.64 -18.91
CA GLY A 376 25.87 8.15 -17.73
C GLY A 376 25.47 6.74 -17.31
N ARG A 377 26.19 6.16 -16.35
CA ARG A 377 25.95 4.79 -15.83
C ARG A 377 24.57 4.71 -15.16
N GLU A 378 23.55 4.33 -15.91
CA GLU A 378 22.26 4.00 -15.34
C GLU A 378 22.28 2.56 -14.82
N VAL A 379 22.13 2.39 -13.50
CA VAL A 379 22.12 1.06 -12.88
C VAL A 379 20.77 0.39 -13.08
N VAL A 380 20.76 -0.78 -13.71
CA VAL A 380 19.60 -1.67 -13.71
C VAL A 380 19.60 -2.45 -12.41
N ARG A 381 18.52 -2.26 -11.65
CA ARG A 381 18.22 -3.02 -10.43
C ARG A 381 17.24 -4.11 -10.78
N LEU A 382 17.56 -5.33 -10.40
CA LEU A 382 16.81 -6.53 -10.76
C LEU A 382 16.69 -7.45 -9.54
N ILE A 383 15.47 -7.94 -9.30
CA ILE A 383 15.19 -9.03 -8.35
C ILE A 383 14.41 -10.10 -9.10
N VAL A 384 14.96 -11.31 -9.18
CA VAL A 384 14.28 -12.45 -9.79
C VAL A 384 13.71 -13.34 -8.69
N CYS A 385 12.39 -13.47 -8.67
CA CYS A 385 11.65 -14.34 -7.77
C CYS A 385 11.21 -15.59 -8.55
N MET A 386 11.94 -16.68 -8.36
CA MET A 386 11.65 -17.98 -8.95
C MET A 386 12.11 -19.06 -7.97
N THR A 387 11.24 -20.04 -7.68
CA THR A 387 11.60 -21.20 -6.87
C THR A 387 12.15 -22.32 -7.77
N PRO A 388 12.95 -23.27 -7.24
CA PRO A 388 13.42 -24.41 -8.03
C PRO A 388 12.29 -25.24 -8.67
N SER A 389 11.18 -25.42 -7.95
CA SER A 389 10.01 -26.10 -8.53
C SER A 389 9.36 -25.29 -9.66
N SER A 390 9.45 -23.96 -9.64
CA SER A 390 8.93 -23.12 -10.72
C SER A 390 9.85 -23.11 -11.93
N SER A 391 11.17 -23.12 -11.73
CA SER A 391 12.15 -23.19 -12.81
C SER A 391 12.07 -24.55 -13.53
N GLU A 392 11.89 -25.66 -12.81
CA GLU A 392 11.60 -26.97 -13.39
C GLU A 392 10.34 -26.96 -14.27
N ARG A 393 9.26 -26.33 -13.79
CA ARG A 393 8.02 -26.21 -14.58
C ARG A 393 8.22 -25.32 -15.80
N LEU A 394 8.97 -24.22 -15.65
CA LEU A 394 9.30 -23.32 -16.75
C LEU A 394 10.10 -24.04 -17.84
N ALA A 395 11.05 -24.90 -17.46
CA ALA A 395 11.82 -25.72 -18.40
C ALA A 395 10.94 -26.69 -19.23
N ARG A 396 9.82 -27.14 -18.67
CA ARG A 396 8.85 -28.03 -19.35
C ARG A 396 7.76 -27.26 -20.11
N ALA A 397 7.66 -25.94 -19.92
CA ALA A 397 6.59 -25.13 -20.48
C ALA A 397 6.79 -24.91 -21.99
N ARG A 398 5.71 -25.10 -22.76
CA ARG A 398 5.70 -24.91 -24.22
C ARG A 398 5.09 -23.59 -24.66
N TYR A 399 4.17 -23.06 -23.87
CA TYR A 399 3.41 -21.84 -24.18
C TYR A 399 3.55 -20.87 -23.02
N LEU A 400 4.22 -19.75 -23.28
CA LEU A 400 4.48 -18.73 -22.28
C LEU A 400 3.71 -17.46 -22.59
N GLN A 401 3.37 -16.76 -21.52
CA GLN A 401 2.81 -15.42 -21.53
C GLN A 401 3.65 -14.54 -20.62
N SER A 402 3.83 -13.29 -21.00
CA SER A 402 4.49 -12.33 -20.13
C SER A 402 3.90 -10.94 -20.24
N ASP A 403 3.79 -10.26 -19.12
CA ASP A 403 3.23 -8.91 -19.01
C ASP A 403 3.98 -8.10 -17.94
N ILE A 404 3.80 -6.77 -17.97
CA ILE A 404 4.42 -5.82 -17.05
C ILE A 404 3.32 -5.04 -16.32
N VAL A 405 3.40 -5.02 -14.99
CA VAL A 405 2.48 -4.29 -14.13
C VAL A 405 3.22 -3.27 -13.26
N PHE A 406 2.56 -2.13 -13.03
CA PHE A 406 3.13 -0.96 -12.35
C PHE A 406 2.53 -0.70 -10.96
N LYS A 407 1.57 -1.53 -10.52
CA LYS A 407 0.68 -1.22 -9.38
C LYS A 407 1.20 -1.75 -8.05
N ARG A 408 2.03 -2.79 -8.06
CA ARG A 408 2.38 -3.54 -6.84
C ARG A 408 3.42 -2.81 -6.01
N ILE A 409 4.59 -2.50 -6.56
CA ILE A 409 5.71 -1.94 -5.80
C ILE A 409 5.98 -0.51 -6.26
N ALA A 410 6.03 0.43 -5.32
CA ALA A 410 6.32 1.82 -5.65
C ALA A 410 7.76 1.95 -6.18
N GLY A 411 7.91 2.49 -7.40
CA GLY A 411 9.22 2.72 -8.02
C GLY A 411 9.84 1.51 -8.73
N PHE A 412 9.15 0.36 -8.75
CA PHE A 412 9.56 -0.83 -9.50
C PHE A 412 8.45 -1.28 -10.46
N LEU A 413 8.88 -1.87 -11.56
CA LEU A 413 8.06 -2.61 -12.50
C LEU A 413 8.01 -4.07 -12.05
N GLU A 414 6.86 -4.72 -12.17
CA GLU A 414 6.71 -6.16 -11.96
C GLU A 414 6.52 -6.82 -13.33
N PHE A 415 7.55 -7.53 -13.80
CA PHE A 415 7.48 -8.36 -15.00
C PHE A 415 7.19 -9.80 -14.59
N GLU A 416 6.13 -10.40 -15.12
CA GLU A 416 5.73 -11.78 -14.80
C GLU A 416 5.83 -12.65 -16.04
N ILE A 417 6.36 -13.86 -15.87
CA ILE A 417 6.35 -14.95 -16.86
C ILE A 417 5.43 -16.03 -16.30
N GLY A 418 4.39 -16.36 -17.03
CA GLY A 418 3.42 -17.36 -16.61
C GLY A 418 2.82 -18.11 -17.79
N GLY A 419 2.00 -19.09 -17.49
CA GLY A 419 1.38 -19.94 -18.50
C GLY A 419 0.37 -20.88 -17.89
N LEU A 420 -0.10 -21.80 -18.73
CA LEU A 420 -0.99 -22.88 -18.33
C LEU A 420 -0.15 -24.14 -18.15
N ASP A 421 -0.22 -24.75 -16.97
CA ASP A 421 0.35 -26.07 -16.76
C ASP A 421 -0.54 -27.10 -17.48
N GLU A 422 0.00 -27.77 -18.50
CA GLU A 422 -0.78 -28.67 -19.38
C GLU A 422 -1.37 -29.87 -18.63
N SER A 423 -0.66 -30.37 -17.60
CA SER A 423 -1.08 -31.50 -16.78
C SER A 423 -2.25 -31.19 -15.86
N SER A 424 -2.24 -30.01 -15.24
CA SER A 424 -3.25 -29.61 -14.26
C SER A 424 -4.31 -28.67 -14.83
N ASN A 425 -4.09 -28.10 -16.01
CA ASN A 425 -4.89 -27.04 -16.61
C ASN A 425 -5.08 -25.82 -15.68
N LEU A 426 -4.06 -25.52 -14.89
CA LEU A 426 -4.05 -24.40 -13.94
C LEU A 426 -3.09 -23.31 -14.41
N ALA A 427 -3.48 -22.06 -14.15
CA ALA A 427 -2.64 -20.89 -14.39
C ALA A 427 -1.49 -20.85 -13.38
N VAL A 428 -0.26 -20.71 -13.86
CA VAL A 428 0.95 -20.73 -13.04
C VAL A 428 1.82 -19.51 -13.35
N SER A 429 2.27 -18.82 -12.31
CA SER A 429 3.39 -17.90 -12.38
C SER A 429 4.68 -18.70 -12.28
N TYR A 430 5.49 -18.68 -13.32
CA TYR A 430 6.78 -19.35 -13.33
C TYR A 430 7.87 -18.47 -12.71
N CYS A 431 7.79 -17.16 -12.97
CA CYS A 431 8.78 -16.22 -12.51
C CYS A 431 8.19 -14.82 -12.40
N ARG A 432 8.48 -14.14 -11.28
CA ARG A 432 8.27 -12.70 -11.13
C ARG A 432 9.59 -11.98 -11.07
N VAL A 433 9.66 -10.83 -11.69
CA VAL A 433 10.88 -10.04 -11.76
C VAL A 433 10.57 -8.58 -11.46
N TYR A 434 11.22 -8.04 -10.44
CA TYR A 434 11.12 -6.63 -10.10
C TYR A 434 12.29 -5.87 -10.69
N LEU A 435 12.00 -4.82 -11.47
CA LEU A 435 13.03 -4.05 -12.16
C LEU A 435 12.70 -2.56 -12.23
N ASN A 436 13.72 -1.71 -12.27
CA ASN A 436 13.55 -0.25 -12.32
C ASN A 436 13.57 0.34 -13.74
N ARG A 437 13.76 -0.49 -14.78
CA ARG A 437 13.92 -0.08 -16.18
C ARG A 437 13.10 -0.96 -17.13
N GLN A 438 12.60 -0.36 -18.22
CA GLN A 438 11.79 -1.06 -19.23
C GLN A 438 12.51 -1.18 -20.59
N ASN A 439 13.79 -0.79 -20.69
CA ASN A 439 14.50 -0.80 -21.97
C ASN A 439 14.91 -2.23 -22.40
N ALA A 440 15.34 -2.38 -23.65
CA ALA A 440 15.68 -3.69 -24.22
C ALA A 440 16.87 -4.37 -23.53
N ALA A 441 17.84 -3.62 -23.04
CA ALA A 441 19.00 -4.16 -22.32
C ALA A 441 18.59 -4.73 -20.95
N ALA A 442 17.73 -4.01 -20.22
CA ALA A 442 17.18 -4.49 -18.95
C ALA A 442 16.39 -5.80 -19.15
N HIS A 443 15.52 -5.88 -20.15
CA HIS A 443 14.80 -7.12 -20.44
C HIS A 443 15.72 -8.25 -20.95
N ALA A 444 16.75 -7.96 -21.74
CA ALA A 444 17.72 -8.98 -22.13
C ALA A 444 18.45 -9.57 -20.91
N LEU A 445 18.80 -8.74 -19.92
CA LEU A 445 19.36 -9.17 -18.65
C LEU A 445 18.36 -10.02 -17.84
N VAL A 446 17.09 -9.63 -17.79
CA VAL A 446 16.02 -10.42 -17.17
C VAL A 446 15.98 -11.83 -17.74
N PHE A 447 15.88 -11.97 -19.06
CA PHE A 447 15.82 -13.28 -19.71
C PHE A 447 17.10 -14.08 -19.50
N ALA A 448 18.27 -13.43 -19.53
CA ALA A 448 19.55 -14.08 -19.24
C ALA A 448 19.61 -14.65 -17.81
N LYS A 449 19.15 -13.90 -16.82
CA LYS A 449 19.13 -14.33 -15.41
C LYS A 449 18.11 -15.43 -15.16
N VAL A 450 16.94 -15.37 -15.79
CA VAL A 450 15.95 -16.46 -15.73
C VAL A 450 16.51 -17.74 -16.34
N GLU A 451 17.17 -17.66 -17.50
CA GLU A 451 17.84 -18.79 -18.16
C GLU A 451 18.97 -19.38 -17.29
N GLU A 452 19.77 -18.53 -16.64
CA GLU A 452 20.83 -18.95 -15.72
C GLU A 452 20.28 -19.77 -14.56
N ILE A 453 19.24 -19.26 -13.87
CA ILE A 453 18.60 -19.97 -12.75
C ILE A 453 17.98 -21.30 -13.22
N VAL A 454 17.32 -21.31 -14.38
CA VAL A 454 16.76 -22.57 -14.93
C VAL A 454 17.86 -23.57 -15.25
N LEU A 455 18.97 -23.12 -15.83
CA LEU A 455 20.10 -23.99 -16.14
C LEU A 455 20.76 -24.54 -14.86
N GLU A 456 20.89 -23.72 -13.81
CA GLU A 456 21.42 -24.13 -12.50
C GLU A 456 20.51 -25.14 -11.81
N ASP A 457 19.20 -24.91 -11.81
CA ASP A 457 18.22 -25.78 -11.14
C ASP A 457 17.97 -27.10 -11.89
N THR A 458 17.94 -27.06 -13.23
CA THR A 458 17.43 -28.17 -14.06
C THR A 458 18.50 -28.83 -14.94
N GLY A 459 19.64 -28.17 -15.16
CA GLY A 459 20.63 -28.58 -16.16
C GLY A 459 20.17 -28.42 -17.61
N GLN A 460 19.02 -27.80 -17.86
CA GLN A 460 18.42 -27.61 -19.19
C GLN A 460 18.33 -26.13 -19.55
N SER A 461 18.48 -25.82 -20.85
CA SER A 461 18.23 -24.49 -21.40
C SER A 461 16.76 -24.35 -21.80
N LEU A 462 16.16 -23.16 -21.63
CA LEU A 462 14.76 -22.90 -21.98
C LEU A 462 14.47 -23.05 -23.48
N ASN A 463 15.49 -22.95 -24.33
CA ASN A 463 15.36 -23.08 -25.77
C ASN A 463 16.34 -24.11 -26.32
N SER A 464 15.89 -25.36 -26.44
CA SER A 464 16.54 -26.40 -27.24
C SER A 464 15.91 -26.41 -28.65
N PRO A 465 16.63 -26.07 -29.73
CA PRO A 465 16.06 -25.95 -31.06
C PRO A 465 15.83 -27.28 -31.81
N ASP A 466 15.43 -28.35 -31.12
CA ASP A 466 15.08 -29.64 -31.76
C ASP A 466 13.55 -29.77 -31.94
N GLU A 467 13.13 -30.53 -32.96
CA GLU A 467 11.77 -30.71 -33.50
C GLU A 467 10.61 -30.55 -32.49
N LEU A 468 10.13 -29.31 -32.27
CA LEU A 468 9.01 -28.98 -31.36
C LEU A 468 9.28 -29.26 -29.87
N CYS A 469 10.52 -29.15 -29.43
CA CYS A 469 10.91 -29.18 -28.02
C CYS A 469 11.18 -27.77 -27.48
N GLY A 470 10.95 -27.56 -26.18
CA GLY A 470 11.12 -26.25 -25.52
C GLY A 470 9.94 -25.29 -25.75
N ILE A 471 10.23 -23.99 -25.69
CA ILE A 471 9.20 -22.94 -25.83
C ILE A 471 8.79 -22.82 -27.31
N LEU A 472 7.53 -23.16 -27.60
CA LEU A 472 6.95 -23.12 -28.94
C LEU A 472 6.33 -21.77 -29.28
N GLN A 473 5.72 -21.11 -28.29
CA GLN A 473 5.15 -19.77 -28.44
C GLN A 473 5.38 -18.93 -27.20
N TRP A 474 5.71 -17.66 -27.41
CA TRP A 474 5.74 -16.63 -26.38
C TRP A 474 4.73 -15.52 -26.72
N ALA A 475 3.72 -15.35 -25.87
CA ALA A 475 2.73 -14.29 -26.02
C ALA A 475 3.04 -13.08 -25.14
N GLY A 476 2.85 -11.87 -25.67
CA GLY A 476 3.04 -10.64 -24.90
C GLY A 476 2.36 -9.42 -25.53
N ASP A 477 2.46 -8.27 -24.87
CA ASP A 477 1.99 -6.99 -25.41
C ASP A 477 3.01 -6.39 -26.43
N GLN A 478 2.62 -5.33 -27.13
CA GLN A 478 3.45 -4.61 -28.09
C GLN A 478 4.48 -3.68 -27.41
N HIS A 479 5.15 -4.17 -26.37
CA HIS A 479 6.19 -3.43 -25.67
C HIS A 479 7.56 -3.64 -26.33
N GLY A 480 8.06 -2.60 -27.02
CA GLY A 480 9.28 -2.69 -27.83
C GLY A 480 10.54 -3.10 -27.05
N GLY A 481 10.69 -2.63 -25.81
CA GLY A 481 11.80 -3.02 -24.95
C GLY A 481 11.78 -4.51 -24.58
N GLN A 482 10.60 -5.04 -24.25
CA GLN A 482 10.43 -6.43 -23.85
C GLN A 482 10.67 -7.38 -25.04
N ALA A 483 10.02 -7.11 -26.17
CA ALA A 483 10.17 -7.91 -27.38
C ALA A 483 11.63 -7.89 -27.87
N LYS A 484 12.25 -6.71 -28.01
CA LYS A 484 13.65 -6.60 -28.43
C LYS A 484 14.59 -7.26 -27.43
N GLY A 485 14.34 -7.13 -26.11
CA GLY A 485 15.12 -7.80 -25.07
C GLY A 485 15.09 -9.32 -25.18
N LEU A 486 13.91 -9.90 -25.42
CA LEU A 486 13.76 -11.34 -25.70
C LEU A 486 14.54 -11.74 -26.95
N GLY A 487 14.40 -10.98 -28.04
CA GLY A 487 15.14 -11.24 -29.28
C GLY A 487 16.66 -11.18 -29.10
N LEU A 488 17.18 -10.23 -28.31
CA LEU A 488 18.60 -10.11 -27.99
C LEU A 488 19.11 -11.30 -27.17
N HIS A 489 18.33 -11.75 -26.19
CA HIS A 489 18.65 -12.94 -25.41
C HIS A 489 18.69 -14.21 -26.28
N LEU A 490 17.70 -14.40 -27.16
CA LEU A 490 17.68 -15.52 -28.11
C LEU A 490 18.85 -15.49 -29.08
N GLN A 491 19.24 -14.30 -29.56
CA GLN A 491 20.43 -14.13 -30.37
C GLN A 491 21.71 -14.52 -29.59
N SER A 492 21.81 -14.13 -28.32
CA SER A 492 22.93 -14.52 -27.46
C SER A 492 22.97 -16.02 -27.19
N LEU A 493 21.83 -16.69 -27.05
CA LEU A 493 21.74 -18.15 -26.96
C LEU A 493 22.22 -18.81 -28.26
N ALA A 494 21.72 -18.34 -29.40
CA ALA A 494 22.10 -18.88 -30.70
C ALA A 494 23.61 -18.73 -31.00
N ALA A 495 24.23 -17.64 -30.54
CA ALA A 495 25.68 -17.42 -30.67
C ALA A 495 26.53 -18.41 -29.86
N ARG A 496 25.98 -19.00 -28.79
CA ARG A 496 26.66 -20.02 -27.97
C ARG A 496 26.49 -21.45 -28.50
N MET A 497 25.61 -21.65 -29.46
CA MET A 497 25.38 -22.97 -30.07
C MET A 497 26.49 -23.34 -31.07
N PRO A 498 26.67 -24.64 -31.39
CA PRO A 498 27.68 -25.08 -32.35
C PRO A 498 27.61 -24.32 -33.69
N LEU A 499 28.77 -23.84 -34.14
CA LEU A 499 28.92 -23.11 -35.40
C LEU A 499 28.40 -23.99 -36.55
N GLY A 500 27.41 -23.47 -37.29
CA GLY A 500 26.82 -24.16 -38.45
C GLY A 500 25.41 -24.71 -38.24
N ARG A 501 24.83 -24.61 -37.03
CA ARG A 501 23.42 -24.98 -36.81
C ARG A 501 22.50 -24.14 -37.72
N ARG A 502 21.81 -24.81 -38.63
CA ARG A 502 20.91 -24.19 -39.61
C ARG A 502 19.58 -23.82 -38.98
N ASP A 503 18.97 -22.76 -39.48
CA ASP A 503 17.60 -22.44 -39.15
C ASP A 503 16.63 -23.44 -39.81
N LEU A 504 15.60 -23.86 -39.08
CA LEU A 504 14.63 -24.86 -39.57
C LEU A 504 13.75 -24.33 -40.71
N HIS A 505 13.45 -23.03 -40.71
CA HIS A 505 12.54 -22.41 -41.69
C HIS A 505 13.29 -21.80 -42.87
N GLU A 506 14.50 -21.29 -42.62
CA GLU A 506 15.39 -20.65 -43.57
C GLU A 506 16.73 -21.41 -43.59
N VAL A 507 16.72 -22.64 -44.13
CA VAL A 507 17.86 -23.60 -44.12
C VAL A 507 19.19 -23.01 -44.62
N ASN A 508 19.14 -21.98 -45.46
CA ASN A 508 20.33 -21.27 -45.97
C ASN A 508 21.01 -20.39 -44.92
N ARG A 509 20.31 -20.03 -43.84
CA ARG A 509 20.81 -19.21 -42.72
C ARG A 509 21.20 -20.09 -41.55
N THR A 510 22.16 -19.63 -40.76
CA THR A 510 22.47 -20.23 -39.46
C THR A 510 21.69 -19.54 -38.36
N LEU A 511 21.38 -20.23 -37.25
CA LEU A 511 20.69 -19.62 -36.11
C LEU A 511 21.47 -18.40 -35.57
N ALA A 512 22.80 -18.47 -35.54
CA ALA A 512 23.66 -17.36 -35.11
C ALA A 512 23.64 -16.14 -36.06
N SER A 513 23.22 -16.31 -37.33
CA SER A 513 23.09 -15.22 -38.32
C SER A 513 21.75 -14.49 -38.24
N LEU A 514 20.83 -14.93 -37.38
CA LEU A 514 19.53 -14.31 -37.21
C LEU A 514 19.64 -13.01 -36.40
N THR A 515 18.85 -12.01 -36.78
CA THR A 515 18.70 -10.79 -36.00
C THR A 515 17.76 -11.03 -34.80
N PRO A 516 17.73 -10.14 -33.80
CA PRO A 516 16.78 -10.25 -32.68
C PRO A 516 15.32 -10.39 -33.14
N TYR A 517 14.93 -9.68 -34.20
CA TYR A 517 13.57 -9.72 -34.74
C TYR A 517 13.31 -10.98 -35.57
N ASP A 518 14.33 -11.53 -36.24
CA ASP A 518 14.21 -12.84 -36.91
C ASP A 518 13.90 -13.94 -35.91
N HIS A 519 14.55 -13.93 -34.74
CA HIS A 519 14.20 -14.85 -33.66
C HIS A 519 12.74 -14.68 -33.24
N LEU A 520 12.29 -13.44 -32.95
CA LEU A 520 10.90 -13.19 -32.57
C LEU A 520 9.88 -13.71 -33.59
N ARG A 521 10.16 -13.62 -34.90
CA ARG A 521 9.26 -14.14 -35.95
C ARG A 521 8.96 -15.64 -35.82
N ARG A 522 9.78 -16.41 -35.10
CA ARG A 522 9.68 -17.86 -34.96
C ARG A 522 8.94 -18.34 -33.70
N LEU A 523 8.68 -17.44 -32.74
CA LEU A 523 7.98 -17.82 -31.48
C LEU A 523 7.04 -16.75 -30.92
N PHE A 524 7.24 -15.46 -31.24
CA PHE A 524 6.54 -14.38 -30.56
C PHE A 524 5.19 -14.07 -31.20
N ARG A 525 4.15 -13.96 -30.38
CA ARG A 525 2.79 -13.60 -30.79
C ARG A 525 2.24 -12.47 -29.93
N LEU A 526 1.58 -11.51 -30.57
CA LEU A 526 0.97 -10.40 -29.85
C LEU A 526 -0.36 -10.82 -29.23
N CYS A 527 -0.62 -10.33 -28.01
CA CYS A 527 -1.93 -10.43 -27.40
C CYS A 527 -2.96 -9.67 -28.25
N ILE A 528 -3.95 -10.41 -28.75
CA ILE A 528 -5.02 -9.86 -29.59
C ILE A 528 -5.93 -8.89 -28.82
N VAL A 529 -6.12 -9.12 -27.51
CA VAL A 529 -6.95 -8.25 -26.64
C VAL A 529 -6.29 -6.89 -26.50
N HIS A 530 -4.99 -6.85 -26.17
CA HIS A 530 -4.22 -5.62 -26.09
C HIS A 530 -4.15 -4.89 -27.43
N PHE A 531 -3.94 -5.63 -28.52
CA PHE A 531 -3.95 -5.07 -29.87
C PHE A 531 -5.29 -4.45 -30.24
N TYR A 532 -6.42 -5.11 -29.96
CA TYR A 532 -7.76 -4.58 -30.22
C TYR A 532 -8.12 -3.41 -29.31
N ARG A 533 -7.66 -3.40 -28.06
CA ARG A 533 -7.79 -2.24 -27.16
C ARG A 533 -7.07 -1.03 -27.73
N ASN A 534 -5.86 -1.22 -28.26
CA ASN A 534 -5.10 -0.16 -28.94
C ASN A 534 -5.86 0.37 -30.18
N ILE A 535 -6.40 -0.51 -31.03
CA ILE A 535 -7.22 -0.11 -32.19
C ILE A 535 -8.47 0.68 -31.77
N ASN A 536 -9.13 0.25 -30.69
CA ASN A 536 -10.32 0.95 -30.20
C ASN A 536 -10.01 2.37 -29.71
N ALA A 537 -8.86 2.54 -29.04
CA ALA A 537 -8.37 3.84 -28.59
C ALA A 537 -7.87 4.75 -29.73
N ALA A 538 -7.55 4.19 -30.90
CA ALA A 538 -7.12 4.96 -32.05
C ALA A 538 -8.21 5.92 -32.55
N THR A 539 -7.81 7.16 -32.83
CA THR A 539 -8.65 8.26 -33.30
C THR A 539 -8.87 8.20 -34.81
N VAL A 540 -9.39 7.06 -35.29
CA VAL A 540 -9.72 6.80 -36.70
C VAL A 540 -11.17 6.31 -36.84
N THR A 541 -11.71 6.33 -38.06
CA THR A 541 -13.09 5.87 -38.34
C THR A 541 -13.24 4.37 -38.12
N ASP A 542 -14.47 3.90 -37.86
CA ASP A 542 -14.74 2.46 -37.70
C ASP A 542 -14.42 1.63 -38.95
N SER A 543 -14.49 2.23 -40.14
CA SER A 543 -14.04 1.60 -41.39
C SER A 543 -12.55 1.26 -41.32
N VAL A 544 -11.74 2.24 -40.91
CA VAL A 544 -10.29 2.06 -40.73
C VAL A 544 -10.01 1.07 -39.60
N LYS A 545 -10.74 1.13 -38.48
CA LYS A 545 -10.60 0.14 -37.39
C LYS A 545 -10.90 -1.29 -37.86
N LYS A 546 -11.86 -1.49 -38.76
CA LYS A 546 -12.14 -2.82 -39.36
C LYS A 546 -10.97 -3.32 -40.20
N LYS A 547 -10.34 -2.45 -41.01
CA LYS A 547 -9.11 -2.78 -41.76
C LYS A 547 -7.95 -3.11 -40.82
N MET A 548 -7.74 -2.32 -39.76
CA MET A 548 -6.72 -2.62 -38.75
C MET A 548 -6.93 -4.00 -38.09
N ARG A 549 -8.19 -4.36 -37.79
CA ARG A 549 -8.54 -5.68 -37.22
C ARG A 549 -8.36 -6.82 -38.22
N SER A 550 -8.56 -6.59 -39.52
CA SER A 550 -8.45 -7.64 -40.54
C SER A 550 -7.02 -8.15 -40.72
N LEU A 551 -6.01 -7.35 -40.35
CA LEU A 551 -4.60 -7.74 -40.35
C LEU A 551 -4.31 -8.87 -39.36
N VAL A 552 -5.15 -9.08 -38.34
CA VAL A 552 -5.04 -10.22 -37.43
C VAL A 552 -5.67 -11.45 -38.07
N CYS A 553 -4.86 -12.31 -38.68
CA CYS A 553 -5.35 -13.40 -39.51
C CYS A 553 -4.32 -14.53 -39.69
N ILE A 554 -4.77 -15.64 -40.30
CA ILE A 554 -3.86 -16.72 -40.73
C ILE A 554 -3.18 -16.30 -42.04
N THR A 555 -3.98 -15.97 -43.05
CA THR A 555 -3.53 -15.42 -44.32
C THR A 555 -4.30 -14.16 -44.67
N HIS A 556 -3.68 -13.22 -45.39
CA HIS A 556 -4.29 -11.96 -45.79
C HIS A 556 -4.16 -11.75 -47.30
N ARG A 557 -5.29 -11.43 -47.97
CA ARG A 557 -5.35 -11.32 -49.43
C ARG A 557 -4.43 -10.23 -50.01
N ASP A 558 -4.41 -9.06 -49.38
CA ASP A 558 -3.50 -7.95 -49.73
C ASP A 558 -3.11 -7.18 -48.46
N PHE A 559 -2.12 -7.71 -47.75
CA PHE A 559 -1.72 -7.15 -46.45
C PHE A 559 -1.07 -5.77 -46.59
N GLU A 560 -0.19 -5.59 -47.59
CA GLU A 560 0.49 -4.32 -47.83
C GLU A 560 -0.47 -3.25 -48.35
N GLY A 561 -1.43 -3.63 -49.22
CA GLY A 561 -2.49 -2.72 -49.65
C GLY A 561 -3.36 -2.26 -48.49
N CYS A 562 -3.76 -3.18 -47.61
CA CYS A 562 -4.53 -2.83 -46.41
C CYS A 562 -3.76 -1.85 -45.49
N LEU A 563 -2.45 -2.03 -45.29
CA LEU A 563 -1.62 -1.07 -44.54
C LEU A 563 -1.60 0.32 -45.21
N ARG A 564 -1.46 0.39 -46.53
CA ARG A 564 -1.51 1.65 -47.28
C ARG A 564 -2.86 2.34 -47.16
N GLU A 565 -3.95 1.58 -47.25
CA GLU A 565 -5.32 2.09 -47.07
C GLU A 565 -5.54 2.62 -45.65
N ILE A 566 -5.05 1.93 -44.62
CA ILE A 566 -5.11 2.41 -43.23
C ILE A 566 -4.38 3.75 -43.08
N ALA A 567 -3.19 3.87 -43.67
CA ALA A 567 -2.40 5.10 -43.62
C ALA A 567 -3.08 6.26 -44.38
N LEU A 568 -3.69 5.97 -45.52
CA LEU A 568 -4.36 6.96 -46.36
C LEU A 568 -5.71 7.40 -45.78
N GLU A 569 -6.62 6.45 -45.51
CA GLU A 569 -7.98 6.72 -45.04
C GLU A 569 -8.02 7.15 -43.56
N GLY A 570 -7.06 6.71 -42.75
CA GLY A 570 -6.96 7.05 -41.33
C GLY A 570 -6.29 8.39 -41.06
N GLY A 571 -5.85 9.12 -42.09
CA GLY A 571 -5.10 10.37 -41.94
C GLY A 571 -3.84 10.20 -41.10
N LYS A 572 -3.44 11.25 -40.37
CA LYS A 572 -2.24 11.21 -39.51
C LYS A 572 -2.29 10.06 -38.49
N ALA A 573 -3.43 9.87 -37.81
CA ALA A 573 -3.56 8.83 -36.79
C ALA A 573 -3.43 7.41 -37.38
N GLY A 574 -3.99 7.16 -38.57
CA GLY A 574 -3.83 5.88 -39.28
C GLY A 574 -2.41 5.68 -39.80
N ALA A 575 -1.79 6.72 -40.35
CA ALA A 575 -0.41 6.66 -40.83
C ALA A 575 0.58 6.42 -39.69
N ASP A 576 0.44 7.13 -38.57
CA ASP A 576 1.25 6.96 -37.36
C ASP A 576 1.08 5.54 -36.81
N TRP A 577 -0.15 5.02 -36.77
CA TRP A 577 -0.41 3.64 -36.34
C TRP A 577 0.25 2.60 -37.25
N ALA A 578 0.15 2.75 -38.57
CA ALA A 578 0.77 1.83 -39.53
C ALA A 578 2.30 1.89 -39.43
N ASN A 579 2.85 3.10 -39.35
CA ASN A 579 4.28 3.32 -39.21
C ASN A 579 4.81 2.75 -37.88
N ASP A 580 4.09 2.88 -36.77
CA ASP A 580 4.43 2.25 -35.50
C ASP A 580 4.60 0.72 -35.65
N LYS A 581 3.67 0.05 -36.36
CA LYS A 581 3.78 -1.41 -36.55
C LYS A 581 4.96 -1.79 -37.45
N ILE A 582 5.22 -1.01 -38.49
CA ILE A 582 6.35 -1.22 -39.40
C ILE A 582 7.68 -1.00 -38.66
N CYS A 583 7.82 0.14 -37.96
CA CYS A 583 9.02 0.50 -37.21
C CYS A 583 9.31 -0.44 -36.05
N SER A 584 8.29 -1.08 -35.46
CA SER A 584 8.48 -2.08 -34.41
C SER A 584 9.22 -3.34 -34.88
N LYS A 585 9.20 -3.66 -36.19
CA LYS A 585 9.82 -4.83 -36.84
C LYS A 585 9.30 -6.21 -36.42
N PHE A 586 8.60 -6.36 -35.29
CA PHE A 586 8.02 -7.63 -34.84
C PHE A 586 6.48 -7.67 -34.93
N ALA A 587 5.79 -6.54 -34.79
CA ALA A 587 4.33 -6.55 -34.56
C ALA A 587 3.54 -7.19 -35.69
N LEU A 588 3.88 -6.90 -36.96
CA LEU A 588 3.14 -7.43 -38.12
C LEU A 588 3.26 -8.95 -38.24
N ALA A 589 4.44 -9.51 -38.00
CA ALA A 589 4.65 -10.96 -37.98
C ALA A 589 3.99 -11.61 -36.76
N ALA A 590 3.85 -10.88 -35.65
CA ALA A 590 3.25 -11.37 -34.41
C ALA A 590 1.70 -11.35 -34.41
N ILE A 591 1.04 -10.75 -35.42
CA ILE A 591 -0.43 -10.75 -35.57
C ILE A 591 -0.93 -11.56 -36.77
N CYS A 592 -0.05 -11.87 -37.72
CA CYS A 592 -0.41 -12.55 -38.97
C CYS A 592 0.48 -13.78 -39.20
N TRP A 593 -0.12 -14.97 -39.22
CA TRP A 593 0.62 -16.23 -39.28
C TRP A 593 1.51 -16.32 -40.52
N GLU A 594 0.99 -15.97 -41.71
CA GLU A 594 1.74 -16.05 -42.98
C GLU A 594 3.02 -15.18 -43.02
N ARG A 595 3.11 -14.20 -42.11
CA ARG A 595 4.29 -13.33 -41.95
C ARG A 595 5.22 -13.80 -40.85
N SER A 596 4.70 -14.62 -39.93
CA SER A 596 5.47 -15.36 -38.95
C SER A 596 6.17 -16.55 -39.59
N LEU A 597 7.11 -17.13 -38.85
CA LEU A 597 7.68 -18.45 -39.14
C LEU A 597 7.26 -19.47 -38.07
N ILE A 598 6.24 -19.15 -37.26
CA ILE A 598 5.70 -20.07 -36.27
C ILE A 598 4.97 -21.20 -37.01
N PRO A 599 5.20 -22.48 -36.68
CA PRO A 599 4.46 -23.59 -37.28
C PRO A 599 2.95 -23.38 -37.15
N LYS A 600 2.18 -23.62 -38.22
CA LYS A 600 0.73 -23.37 -38.23
C LYS A 600 -0.01 -24.06 -37.09
N LEU A 601 0.39 -25.30 -36.78
CA LEU A 601 -0.15 -26.07 -35.66
C LEU A 601 0.06 -25.33 -34.33
N VAL A 602 1.28 -24.83 -34.08
CA VAL A 602 1.61 -24.07 -32.86
C VAL A 602 0.79 -22.79 -32.79
N TRP A 603 0.70 -22.03 -33.89
CA TRP A 603 -0.11 -20.80 -33.95
C TRP A 603 -1.61 -21.05 -33.68
N GLN A 604 -2.15 -22.18 -34.10
CA GLN A 604 -3.57 -22.51 -33.92
C GLN A 604 -3.89 -23.09 -32.54
N THR A 605 -2.95 -23.83 -31.94
CA THR A 605 -3.12 -24.44 -30.60
C THR A 605 -2.91 -23.45 -29.48
N ALA A 606 -1.94 -22.55 -29.63
CA ALA A 606 -1.57 -21.62 -28.59
C ALA A 606 -2.60 -20.48 -28.42
N ASP A 607 -2.80 -20.05 -27.19
CA ASP A 607 -3.69 -18.93 -26.89
C ASP A 607 -3.19 -17.63 -27.56
N SER A 608 -4.15 -16.88 -28.10
CA SER A 608 -3.94 -15.55 -28.72
C SER A 608 -4.14 -14.40 -27.74
N THR A 609 -4.48 -14.71 -26.48
CA THR A 609 -4.84 -13.74 -25.43
C THR A 609 -3.94 -13.91 -24.21
N THR A 610 -3.62 -12.83 -23.51
CA THR A 610 -2.87 -12.82 -22.24
C THR A 610 -3.78 -13.00 -21.00
N ASN A 611 -4.96 -13.60 -21.16
CA ASN A 611 -5.92 -13.72 -20.06
C ASN A 611 -5.37 -14.47 -18.83
N ILE A 612 -4.47 -15.43 -19.04
CA ILE A 612 -3.87 -16.20 -17.94
C ILE A 612 -3.00 -15.27 -17.09
N ILE A 613 -2.05 -14.56 -17.72
CA ILE A 613 -1.15 -13.66 -17.00
C ILE A 613 -1.90 -12.46 -16.41
N GLU A 614 -2.92 -11.93 -17.09
CA GLU A 614 -3.79 -10.88 -16.55
C GLU A 614 -4.55 -11.33 -15.31
N SER A 615 -5.03 -12.58 -15.28
CA SER A 615 -5.69 -13.17 -14.11
C SER A 615 -4.72 -13.38 -12.96
N LEU A 616 -3.50 -13.85 -13.25
CA LEU A 616 -2.46 -14.02 -12.23
C LEU A 616 -2.09 -12.67 -11.59
N HIS A 617 -1.88 -11.65 -12.41
CA HIS A 617 -1.68 -10.28 -11.95
C HIS A 617 -2.87 -9.77 -11.12
N PHE A 618 -4.11 -10.05 -11.52
CA PHE A 618 -5.29 -9.65 -10.76
C PHE A 618 -5.33 -10.31 -9.39
N ASP A 619 -5.13 -11.63 -9.31
CA ASP A 619 -5.18 -12.38 -8.05
C ASP A 619 -4.13 -11.88 -7.08
N VAL A 620 -2.87 -11.82 -7.51
CA VAL A 620 -1.78 -11.41 -6.62
C VAL A 620 -1.95 -9.97 -6.15
N ASN A 621 -2.61 -9.11 -6.93
CA ASN A 621 -2.88 -7.70 -6.59
C ASN A 621 -3.86 -7.55 -5.42
N GLN A 622 -4.57 -8.61 -5.05
CA GLN A 622 -5.43 -8.66 -3.87
C GLN A 622 -4.61 -8.77 -2.57
N GLU A 623 -3.37 -9.24 -2.64
CA GLU A 623 -2.41 -9.29 -1.52
C GLU A 623 -1.86 -7.91 -1.15
N GLY A 624 -1.94 -6.94 -2.06
CA GLY A 624 -1.48 -5.58 -1.82
C GLY A 624 -1.12 -4.82 -3.09
N LYS A 625 -1.30 -3.49 -3.04
CA LYS A 625 -0.88 -2.53 -4.06
C LYS A 625 -0.12 -1.40 -3.40
N SER A 626 0.81 -0.81 -4.14
CA SER A 626 1.71 0.25 -3.65
C SER A 626 2.45 -0.16 -2.37
N CYS A 627 2.93 -1.41 -2.35
CA CYS A 627 3.77 -1.97 -1.31
C CYS A 627 5.18 -1.35 -1.36
N THR A 628 5.88 -1.46 -0.24
CA THR A 628 7.34 -1.32 -0.20
C THR A 628 8.00 -2.47 -0.98
N LEU A 629 9.31 -2.38 -1.26
CA LEU A 629 9.99 -3.41 -2.05
C LEU A 629 9.92 -4.77 -1.33
N VAL A 630 10.40 -4.80 -0.08
CA VAL A 630 10.36 -5.99 0.79
C VAL A 630 8.94 -6.52 0.93
N GLY A 631 7.97 -5.62 1.17
CA GLY A 631 6.56 -6.01 1.30
C GLY A 631 6.01 -6.65 0.03
N GLY A 632 6.30 -6.07 -1.14
CA GLY A 632 5.85 -6.59 -2.43
C GLY A 632 6.50 -7.93 -2.79
N VAL A 633 7.81 -8.07 -2.60
CA VAL A 633 8.57 -9.29 -2.85
C VAL A 633 8.05 -10.43 -1.99
N ARG A 634 8.00 -10.25 -0.66
CA ARG A 634 7.54 -11.28 0.27
C ARG A 634 6.11 -11.74 0.01
N LYS A 635 5.21 -10.80 -0.29
CA LYS A 635 3.81 -11.11 -0.64
C LYS A 635 3.71 -11.87 -1.96
N GLY A 636 4.47 -11.46 -2.97
CA GLY A 636 4.55 -12.17 -4.25
C GLY A 636 5.05 -13.61 -4.07
N GLN A 637 6.17 -13.78 -3.37
CA GLN A 637 6.74 -15.10 -3.07
C GLN A 637 5.77 -15.99 -2.28
N HIS A 638 5.11 -15.44 -1.25
CA HIS A 638 4.12 -16.19 -0.48
C HIS A 638 2.94 -16.65 -1.35
N PHE A 639 2.42 -15.76 -2.19
CA PHE A 639 1.33 -16.07 -3.10
C PHE A 639 1.71 -17.14 -4.14
N ASP A 640 2.89 -17.01 -4.75
CA ASP A 640 3.38 -17.98 -5.73
C ASP A 640 3.62 -19.35 -5.07
N LYS A 641 4.20 -19.38 -3.86
CA LYS A 641 4.35 -20.62 -3.08
C LYS A 641 3.01 -21.28 -2.79
N MET A 642 1.98 -20.51 -2.40
CA MET A 642 0.63 -21.04 -2.19
C MET A 642 0.04 -21.66 -3.47
N LYS A 643 0.24 -21.02 -4.63
CA LYS A 643 -0.20 -21.56 -5.93
C LYS A 643 0.55 -22.85 -6.28
N LEU A 644 1.87 -22.90 -6.06
CA LEU A 644 2.66 -24.12 -6.27
C LEU A 644 2.21 -25.28 -5.37
N GLN A 645 1.96 -25.02 -4.08
CA GLN A 645 1.44 -26.04 -3.17
C GLN A 645 0.07 -26.57 -3.61
N THR A 646 -0.75 -25.72 -4.21
CA THR A 646 -2.04 -26.12 -4.79
C THR A 646 -1.84 -27.07 -5.98
N LEU A 647 -0.86 -26.79 -6.84
CA LEU A 647 -0.49 -27.67 -7.96
C LEU A 647 0.04 -29.02 -7.47
N GLU A 648 0.97 -29.00 -6.51
CA GLU A 648 1.56 -30.21 -5.93
C GLU A 648 0.49 -31.08 -5.26
N ALA A 649 -0.45 -30.46 -4.54
CA ALA A 649 -1.59 -31.18 -3.97
C ALA A 649 -2.44 -31.86 -5.06
N PHE A 650 -2.69 -31.19 -6.19
CA PHE A 650 -3.39 -31.79 -7.32
C PHE A 650 -2.58 -32.96 -7.93
N GLU A 651 -1.29 -32.80 -8.14
CA GLU A 651 -0.43 -33.85 -8.73
C GLU A 651 -0.34 -35.09 -7.83
N LEU A 652 -0.27 -34.89 -6.51
CA LEU A 652 -0.15 -35.98 -5.54
C LEU A 652 -1.48 -36.70 -5.29
N THR A 653 -2.60 -35.98 -5.31
CA THR A 653 -3.90 -36.49 -4.82
C THR A 653 -4.99 -36.53 -5.87
N GLY A 654 -4.81 -35.87 -7.03
CA GLY A 654 -5.83 -35.64 -8.04
C GLY A 654 -6.91 -34.62 -7.64
N VAL A 655 -6.80 -33.99 -6.47
CA VAL A 655 -7.82 -33.05 -5.96
C VAL A 655 -7.62 -31.68 -6.61
N HIS A 656 -8.61 -31.28 -7.41
CA HIS A 656 -8.59 -30.00 -8.13
C HIS A 656 -8.96 -28.83 -7.20
N PRO A 657 -8.37 -27.62 -7.36
CA PRO A 657 -8.70 -26.46 -6.54
C PRO A 657 -10.10 -25.89 -6.79
N SER A 658 -10.80 -26.39 -7.82
CA SER A 658 -12.16 -26.01 -8.14
C SER A 658 -13.02 -27.25 -8.36
N TYR A 659 -14.29 -27.17 -7.96
CA TYR A 659 -15.32 -28.18 -8.27
C TYR A 659 -15.60 -28.31 -9.78
N LYS A 660 -15.14 -27.37 -10.60
CA LYS A 660 -15.18 -27.50 -12.06
C LYS A 660 -14.00 -28.38 -12.49
N THR A 661 -14.29 -29.35 -13.35
CA THR A 661 -13.32 -30.37 -13.80
C THR A 661 -12.14 -29.81 -14.59
N GLY A 662 -12.24 -28.54 -15.03
CA GLY A 662 -11.23 -27.92 -15.88
C GLY A 662 -11.17 -28.56 -17.28
N HIS A 663 -12.09 -29.46 -17.65
CA HIS A 663 -12.04 -30.10 -18.96
C HIS A 663 -12.18 -29.06 -20.08
N THR A 664 -11.48 -29.28 -21.21
CA THR A 664 -11.46 -28.35 -22.35
C THR A 664 -12.87 -28.02 -22.85
N SER A 665 -13.81 -28.98 -22.79
CA SER A 665 -15.22 -28.74 -23.12
C SER A 665 -15.90 -27.74 -22.19
N ASP A 666 -15.63 -27.78 -20.89
CA ASP A 666 -16.25 -26.89 -19.91
C ASP A 666 -15.74 -25.46 -20.11
N ASN A 667 -14.46 -25.32 -20.45
CA ASN A 667 -13.85 -24.04 -20.82
C ASN A 667 -14.42 -23.50 -22.14
N ILE A 668 -14.62 -24.35 -23.14
CA ILE A 668 -15.25 -23.96 -24.42
C ILE A 668 -16.70 -23.52 -24.20
N LEU A 669 -17.48 -24.29 -23.44
CA LEU A 669 -18.87 -23.95 -23.09
C LEU A 669 -18.94 -22.62 -22.36
N SER A 670 -18.10 -22.42 -21.34
CA SER A 670 -18.06 -21.15 -20.61
C SER A 670 -17.63 -19.96 -21.50
N ARG A 671 -16.69 -20.16 -22.43
CA ARG A 671 -16.30 -19.13 -23.42
C ARG A 671 -17.45 -18.82 -24.38
N LEU A 672 -18.20 -19.83 -24.85
CA LEU A 672 -19.36 -19.65 -25.73
C LEU A 672 -20.49 -18.91 -25.01
N GLU A 673 -20.76 -19.26 -23.75
CA GLU A 673 -21.73 -18.57 -22.89
C GLU A 673 -21.36 -17.10 -22.69
N LYS A 674 -20.13 -16.81 -22.25
CA LYS A 674 -19.64 -15.43 -22.07
C LYS A 674 -19.70 -14.61 -23.36
N ASN A 675 -19.37 -15.22 -24.51
CA ASN A 675 -19.46 -14.54 -25.81
C ASN A 675 -20.90 -14.24 -26.21
N ASN A 676 -21.84 -15.12 -25.90
CA ASN A 676 -23.27 -14.90 -26.14
C ASN A 676 -23.80 -13.79 -25.23
N ASP A 677 -23.41 -13.77 -23.96
CA ASP A 677 -23.80 -12.74 -22.99
C ASP A 677 -23.22 -11.36 -23.37
N SER A 678 -21.95 -11.32 -23.79
CA SER A 678 -21.31 -10.09 -24.27
C SER A 678 -22.02 -9.54 -25.51
N LYS A 679 -22.31 -10.40 -26.51
CA LYS A 679 -23.09 -10.01 -27.70
C LYS A 679 -24.50 -9.53 -27.35
N ALA A 680 -25.14 -10.14 -26.35
CA ALA A 680 -26.45 -9.72 -25.87
C ALA A 680 -26.39 -8.34 -25.19
N ASN A 681 -25.38 -8.09 -24.36
CA ASN A 681 -25.16 -6.80 -23.71
C ASN A 681 -24.80 -5.70 -24.71
N ASP A 682 -23.94 -5.96 -25.71
CA ASP A 682 -23.60 -4.99 -26.77
C ASP A 682 -24.82 -4.66 -27.64
N ARG A 683 -25.66 -5.66 -27.94
CA ARG A 683 -26.95 -5.43 -28.62
C ARG A 683 -27.88 -4.59 -27.77
N MET A 684 -27.97 -4.82 -26.47
CA MET A 684 -28.77 -3.98 -25.58
C MET A 684 -28.26 -2.54 -25.53
N LEU A 685 -26.95 -2.35 -25.34
CA LEU A 685 -26.34 -1.03 -25.24
C LEU A 685 -26.51 -0.24 -26.54
N SER A 686 -26.27 -0.87 -27.69
CA SER A 686 -26.48 -0.23 -29.00
C SER A 686 -27.95 0.09 -29.28
N THR A 687 -28.88 -0.73 -28.80
CA THR A 687 -30.33 -0.48 -28.93
C THR A 687 -30.79 0.64 -27.99
N GLN A 688 -30.24 0.72 -26.77
CA GLN A 688 -30.48 1.82 -25.83
C GLN A 688 -29.95 3.14 -26.38
N THR A 689 -28.73 3.16 -26.93
CA THR A 689 -28.14 4.36 -27.55
C THR A 689 -28.97 4.83 -28.74
N ARG A 690 -29.47 3.91 -29.59
CA ARG A 690 -30.36 4.26 -30.72
C ARG A 690 -31.70 4.82 -30.26
N ALA A 691 -32.31 4.23 -29.22
CA ALA A 691 -33.58 4.71 -28.66
C ALA A 691 -33.45 6.06 -27.94
N ALA A 692 -32.26 6.41 -27.44
CA ALA A 692 -31.99 7.70 -26.81
C ALA A 692 -31.81 8.86 -27.82
N VAL A 693 -31.39 8.56 -29.05
CA VAL A 693 -31.14 9.54 -30.12
C VAL A 693 -32.43 9.95 -30.84
N ASP A 694 -33.41 9.04 -30.94
CA ASP A 694 -34.75 9.33 -31.49
C ASP A 694 -35.86 8.69 -30.63
N PRO A 695 -36.34 9.40 -29.60
CA PRO A 695 -37.32 8.87 -28.64
C PRO A 695 -38.70 8.57 -29.25
N ALA A 696 -38.99 9.09 -30.44
CA ALA A 696 -40.27 8.96 -31.13
C ALA A 696 -40.34 7.73 -32.06
N ASN A 697 -39.22 7.03 -32.29
CA ASN A 697 -39.18 5.86 -33.15
C ASN A 697 -39.79 4.62 -32.47
N GLU A 698 -41.02 4.29 -32.84
CA GLU A 698 -41.81 3.16 -32.31
C GLU A 698 -41.10 1.80 -32.52
N THR A 699 -40.35 1.66 -33.61
CA THR A 699 -39.52 0.49 -33.92
C THR A 699 -38.39 0.30 -32.89
N GLY A 700 -37.74 1.40 -32.49
CA GLY A 700 -36.66 1.39 -31.50
C GLY A 700 -37.13 0.99 -30.10
N ARG A 701 -38.36 1.38 -29.71
CA ARG A 701 -38.98 0.93 -28.45
C ARG A 701 -39.32 -0.55 -28.46
N MET A 702 -39.84 -1.07 -29.57
CA MET A 702 -40.15 -2.50 -29.72
C MET A 702 -38.87 -3.35 -29.67
N ASP A 703 -37.80 -2.91 -30.33
CA ASP A 703 -36.51 -3.60 -30.32
C ASP A 703 -35.87 -3.60 -28.91
N LEU A 704 -35.97 -2.49 -28.18
CA LEU A 704 -35.50 -2.41 -26.79
C LEU A 704 -36.28 -3.38 -25.89
N ALA A 705 -37.62 -3.39 -25.99
CA ALA A 705 -38.47 -4.30 -25.22
C ALA A 705 -38.20 -5.79 -25.54
N LYS A 706 -37.82 -6.10 -26.78
CA LYS A 706 -37.43 -7.45 -27.21
C LYS A 706 -36.05 -7.84 -26.68
N ALA A 707 -35.10 -6.92 -26.68
CA ALA A 707 -33.76 -7.14 -26.11
C ALA A 707 -33.80 -7.33 -24.59
N THR A 708 -34.61 -6.55 -23.87
CA THR A 708 -34.81 -6.70 -22.41
C THR A 708 -35.46 -8.04 -22.05
N ARG A 709 -36.48 -8.47 -22.81
CA ARG A 709 -37.08 -9.81 -22.63
C ARG A 709 -36.11 -10.95 -22.92
N GLY A 710 -35.26 -10.78 -23.95
CA GLY A 710 -34.18 -11.71 -24.26
C GLY A 710 -33.25 -11.93 -23.08
N LYS A 711 -32.78 -10.84 -22.45
CA LYS A 711 -31.88 -10.89 -21.27
C LYS A 711 -32.54 -11.53 -20.05
N GLY A 712 -33.78 -11.16 -19.75
CA GLY A 712 -34.53 -11.78 -18.64
C GLY A 712 -34.65 -13.31 -18.81
N SER A 713 -34.86 -13.79 -20.04
CA SER A 713 -34.89 -15.23 -20.32
C SER A 713 -33.53 -15.92 -20.18
N THR A 714 -32.41 -15.24 -20.44
CA THR A 714 -31.06 -15.80 -20.22
C THR A 714 -30.74 -15.88 -18.73
N ASP A 715 -31.06 -14.84 -17.98
CA ASP A 715 -30.83 -14.77 -16.53
C ASP A 715 -31.65 -15.85 -15.79
N ASP A 716 -32.90 -16.09 -16.20
CA ASP A 716 -33.75 -17.17 -15.65
C ASP A 716 -33.21 -18.57 -15.95
N ARG A 717 -32.66 -18.79 -17.15
CA ARG A 717 -32.00 -20.05 -17.50
C ARG A 717 -30.74 -20.26 -16.69
N TYR A 718 -29.98 -19.20 -16.44
CA TYR A 718 -28.79 -19.24 -15.59
C TYR A 718 -29.14 -19.58 -14.13
N ALA A 719 -30.17 -18.94 -13.57
CA ALA A 719 -30.66 -19.24 -12.22
C ALA A 719 -31.08 -20.71 -12.09
N LYS A 720 -31.85 -21.23 -13.06
CA LYS A 720 -32.24 -22.65 -13.08
C LYS A 720 -31.06 -23.61 -13.23
N ALA A 721 -30.06 -23.28 -14.06
CA ALA A 721 -28.87 -24.10 -14.22
C ALA A 721 -28.04 -24.14 -12.93
N LEU A 722 -27.92 -23.00 -12.23
CA LEU A 722 -27.24 -22.89 -10.94
C LEU A 722 -27.96 -23.73 -9.86
N GLU A 723 -29.29 -23.64 -9.80
CA GLU A 723 -30.13 -24.40 -8.86
C GLU A 723 -30.03 -25.92 -9.14
N THR A 724 -30.00 -26.30 -10.42
CA THR A 724 -29.80 -27.70 -10.84
C THR A 724 -28.42 -28.20 -10.40
N SER A 725 -27.37 -27.39 -10.59
CA SER A 725 -25.99 -27.74 -10.22
C SER A 725 -25.77 -27.81 -8.70
N VAL A 726 -26.46 -26.98 -7.92
CA VAL A 726 -26.43 -27.02 -6.44
C VAL A 726 -27.18 -28.24 -5.92
N SER A 727 -28.28 -28.64 -6.58
CA SER A 727 -29.08 -29.79 -6.17
C SER A 727 -28.42 -31.16 -6.43
N THR A 728 -27.36 -31.21 -7.25
CA THR A 728 -26.65 -32.46 -7.60
C THR A 728 -25.48 -32.79 -6.66
N ILE A 729 -25.20 -31.95 -5.65
CA ILE A 729 -24.13 -32.19 -4.68
C ILE A 729 -24.61 -33.21 -3.63
N GLY A 730 -24.06 -34.43 -3.68
CA GLY A 730 -24.04 -35.35 -2.54
C GLY A 730 -25.15 -36.40 -2.46
N LYS A 731 -25.20 -37.34 -3.42
CA LYS A 731 -25.79 -38.68 -3.21
C LYS A 731 -24.85 -39.78 -3.71
N GLY A 732 -23.60 -39.77 -3.24
CA GLY A 732 -22.65 -40.83 -3.57
C GLY A 732 -22.91 -42.09 -2.75
N SER A 733 -23.64 -43.08 -3.31
CA SER A 733 -23.46 -44.47 -2.90
C SER A 733 -22.08 -44.91 -3.39
N GLY A 734 -21.18 -45.36 -2.50
CA GLY A 734 -19.78 -45.69 -2.79
C GLY A 734 -19.55 -46.79 -3.83
N ARG A 735 -19.86 -46.52 -5.09
CA ARG A 735 -19.53 -47.34 -6.25
C ARG A 735 -18.54 -46.54 -7.12
N ALA A 736 -17.32 -47.04 -7.25
CA ALA A 736 -16.37 -46.54 -8.22
C ALA A 736 -16.81 -47.01 -9.62
N LEU A 737 -17.13 -46.08 -10.50
CA LEU A 737 -17.40 -46.35 -11.91
C LEU A 737 -16.06 -46.32 -12.66
N LEU A 738 -15.59 -47.50 -13.08
CA LEU A 738 -14.47 -47.64 -14.01
C LEU A 738 -15.04 -47.67 -15.43
N LEU A 739 -14.72 -46.64 -16.22
CA LEU A 739 -15.05 -46.60 -17.64
C LEU A 739 -13.90 -47.25 -18.40
N LEU A 740 -14.09 -48.50 -18.85
CA LEU A 740 -13.11 -49.18 -19.70
C LEU A 740 -13.26 -48.71 -21.16
N PRO A 741 -12.15 -48.61 -21.92
CA PRO A 741 -12.22 -48.34 -23.35
C PRO A 741 -13.14 -49.37 -24.03
N THR A 742 -13.96 -48.93 -24.99
CA THR A 742 -14.92 -49.78 -25.72
C THR A 742 -14.28 -51.01 -26.37
N GLN A 743 -12.98 -50.97 -26.65
CA GLN A 743 -12.20 -52.09 -27.18
C GLN A 743 -11.98 -53.24 -26.17
N VAL A 744 -11.97 -52.94 -24.87
CA VAL A 744 -11.79 -53.94 -23.79
C VAL A 744 -13.10 -54.66 -23.48
N VAL A 745 -14.24 -53.97 -23.66
CA VAL A 745 -15.58 -54.52 -23.41
C VAL A 745 -15.95 -55.61 -24.43
N ALA A 746 -15.37 -55.59 -25.62
CA ALA A 746 -15.65 -56.56 -26.68
C ALA A 746 -14.98 -57.94 -26.50
N GLN A 747 -14.01 -58.09 -25.58
CA GLN A 747 -13.29 -59.36 -25.36
C GLN A 747 -13.78 -60.15 -24.13
N GLY A 748 -14.80 -59.67 -23.44
CA GLY A 748 -15.35 -60.30 -22.24
C GLY A 748 -16.75 -60.88 -22.44
N GLN A 749 -16.94 -61.81 -23.39
CA GLN A 749 -18.06 -62.75 -23.30
C GLN A 749 -17.54 -64.07 -22.69
N PRO A 750 -18.08 -64.53 -21.56
CA PRO A 750 -17.73 -65.84 -21.03
C PRO A 750 -18.35 -66.93 -21.92
N SER A 751 -17.51 -67.77 -22.49
CA SER A 751 -17.91 -69.06 -23.04
C SER A 751 -17.92 -70.09 -21.91
N GLY A 752 -19.11 -70.60 -21.57
CA GLY A 752 -19.32 -71.85 -20.81
C GLY A 752 -19.10 -71.77 -19.31
#